data_AF-A0A4S4BRE2-F1
#
_entry.id   AF-A0A4S4BRE2-F1
#
_cell.length_a   1.000
_cell.length_b   1.000
_cell.length_c   1.000
_cell.angle_alpha   90.00
_cell.angle_beta   90.00
_cell.angle_gamma   90.00
#
_symmetry.space_group_name_H-M   'P 1'
#
loop_
_entity.id
_entity.type
_entity.pdbx_description
1 polymer ?
#
loop_
_entity_poly.entity_id
_entity_poly.type
_entity_poly.pdbx_seq_one_letter_code
_entity_poly.pdbx_strand_id
1 'polypeptide(L)'
;MSDYKAIHLVSHTHWDREWYMPFEAFRYRLVGLIDRLLGIMAEDESYRYHLDGQTIVLDDYLELRPERREELQRLISSGRLSIGPWYVLIDEFLVSGESIIRNLEEGRRSGAAFGPMLEAGYLPDTFGHISQMPQLLKKFGIGQAVVWRGLNGSPEEMPTEFDWEAPSGDRVAAIHLPYRYGYTSAMELPEEPELAAERLRELIAHIGPHARSGHVLLMNGFDHMEPQRHIPELVAYWNGKEATPLIHSGIADYMEAALGAASERPVLAGAFRRTNHAPGGEINTILPNVLSARVYLKQQNAAAQTLMEKAVEPLEALTSALGGTPQPAFVRQAWRYILQNHPHDSICGCSIDAVHDEMELRFAKAAQIGNQLVVDALSRLAEAADRSWIAEGSVPVLLFNTLPWSRSASVEIELDADDDTVYRSVEVVDERGVRYEAEIAGIERLCPIEPDSARYPLGKREVVRHTVRVFATSLPPFGYRLVGARLKKQPVLNGLPLQPSGAAIGNEFIRVTAEPDGTLTWLDLETGERRTGLHRFEDSGDVGDEYSYSPPVLNESWTAPVVRSISVKGDGRSCRTLTVRYALEAPRSAGADGRRRGAELERLEIVTELTLTAGSRVVACRTTVDNTARDHRLRLLFPLDGKRGPVRAGAAYDVMAWPEAIEQPPEDVWVENEPTAFPFQHFVYADGPRSRFVFTAKGLHEYEWVPSRSLGEGGAGADGAGAGARADTGAVKEMGGAEGSAQAGVAAGTEAGGTLAITLLRSVSHLGGADRGMSTTNRPGPGLAAEGGQVLRKLTFEYALTIGGASATAAPWRIADEREAAVLARTASLSPAPRYAAGLAIAAERPLPSECGWLESKEADIHVTAFRPAPDAGGGLELRVVNLGDADKSGEIALRLPVESACETDLAGRKLRELPLRETEAGRSLEVELKPKEIRTIRLR
;
A
#
# COMPACT_ATOMS: atom_id res chain seq x y z
N MET A 1 37.62 -25.10 13.84
CA MET A 1 36.17 -24.96 14.12
C MET A 1 35.86 -24.88 15.63
N SER A 2 36.85 -24.83 16.54
CA SER A 2 36.65 -24.82 18.00
C SER A 2 36.10 -23.52 18.62
N ASP A 3 35.70 -22.55 17.79
CA ASP A 3 35.46 -21.17 18.24
C ASP A 3 33.96 -20.80 18.32
N TYR A 4 33.05 -21.70 17.91
CA TYR A 4 31.60 -21.49 17.99
C TYR A 4 31.00 -22.21 19.21
N LYS A 5 30.00 -21.57 19.84
CA LYS A 5 29.26 -22.12 20.98
C LYS A 5 28.29 -23.21 20.55
N ALA A 6 27.56 -22.99 19.46
CA ALA A 6 26.62 -23.96 18.89
C ALA A 6 26.30 -23.64 17.43
N ILE A 7 25.94 -24.67 16.67
CA ILE A 7 25.36 -24.56 15.33
C ILE A 7 23.87 -24.89 15.45
N HIS A 8 23.01 -23.97 15.05
CA HIS A 8 21.56 -24.12 15.06
C HIS A 8 21.08 -24.42 13.64
N LEU A 9 20.54 -25.62 13.44
CA LEU A 9 19.91 -26.02 12.19
C LEU A 9 18.39 -25.91 12.36
N VAL A 10 17.73 -25.07 11.57
CA VAL A 10 16.28 -24.86 11.64
C VAL A 10 15.64 -25.43 10.39
N SER A 11 14.90 -26.52 10.52
CA SER A 11 14.14 -27.10 9.41
C SER A 11 12.89 -26.27 9.13
N HIS A 12 12.69 -25.88 7.87
CA HIS A 12 11.56 -25.05 7.45
C HIS A 12 11.23 -25.24 5.98
N THR A 13 10.12 -24.65 5.55
CA THR A 13 9.84 -24.36 4.15
C THR A 13 9.51 -22.88 4.05
N HIS A 14 10.02 -22.21 3.02
CA HIS A 14 9.39 -20.96 2.59
C HIS A 14 8.21 -21.36 1.69
N TRP A 15 7.02 -20.83 1.96
CA TRP A 15 5.80 -21.26 1.28
C TRP A 15 5.06 -20.09 0.66
N ASP A 16 5.47 -19.74 -0.56
CA ASP A 16 4.69 -18.82 -1.39
C ASP A 16 3.36 -19.47 -1.68
N ARG A 17 2.29 -18.81 -1.23
CA ARG A 17 0.93 -19.34 -1.32
C ARG A 17 0.51 -19.56 -2.77
N GLU A 18 0.99 -18.70 -3.66
CA GLU A 18 0.75 -18.69 -5.09
C GLU A 18 1.84 -17.87 -5.79
N TRP A 19 2.41 -18.40 -6.89
CA TRP A 19 3.59 -17.83 -7.57
C TRP A 19 3.73 -18.34 -9.01
N TYR A 20 4.68 -19.25 -9.29
CA TYR A 20 4.92 -19.86 -10.61
C TYR A 20 3.94 -20.99 -10.97
N MET A 21 3.04 -21.35 -10.06
CA MET A 21 1.91 -22.25 -10.28
C MET A 21 0.62 -21.66 -9.69
N PRO A 22 -0.56 -22.07 -10.19
CA PRO A 22 -1.83 -21.64 -9.63
C PRO A 22 -1.97 -22.06 -8.16
N PHE A 23 -2.77 -21.30 -7.39
CA PHE A 23 -3.01 -21.55 -5.96
C PHE A 23 -3.36 -23.02 -5.64
N GLU A 24 -4.31 -23.61 -6.35
CA GLU A 24 -4.75 -24.99 -6.07
C GLU A 24 -3.65 -26.04 -6.33
N ALA A 25 -2.71 -25.78 -7.25
CA ALA A 25 -1.56 -26.66 -7.45
C ALA A 25 -0.57 -26.57 -6.28
N PHE A 26 -0.32 -25.37 -5.76
CA PHE A 26 0.44 -25.22 -4.52
C PHE A 26 -0.30 -25.83 -3.33
N ARG A 27 -1.59 -25.57 -3.16
CA ARG A 27 -2.39 -26.16 -2.08
C ARG A 27 -2.34 -27.69 -2.07
N TYR A 28 -2.40 -28.34 -3.22
CA TYR A 28 -2.21 -29.80 -3.33
C TYR A 28 -0.83 -30.24 -2.78
N ARG A 29 0.24 -29.51 -3.13
CA ARG A 29 1.60 -29.76 -2.61
C ARG A 29 1.69 -29.50 -1.11
N LEU A 30 1.11 -28.40 -0.62
CA LEU A 30 1.07 -28.04 0.81
C LEU A 30 0.46 -29.17 1.65
N VAL A 31 -0.66 -29.74 1.18
CA VAL A 31 -1.31 -30.87 1.87
C VAL A 31 -0.38 -32.08 1.94
N GLY A 32 0.29 -32.41 0.84
CA GLY A 32 1.28 -33.49 0.82
C GLY A 32 2.46 -33.25 1.76
N LEU A 33 2.96 -32.00 1.79
CA LEU A 33 4.07 -31.59 2.64
C LEU A 33 3.72 -31.72 4.11
N ILE A 34 2.57 -31.19 4.53
CA ILE A 34 2.12 -31.27 5.93
C ILE A 34 1.83 -32.71 6.31
N ASP A 35 1.18 -33.51 5.45
CA ASP A 35 0.93 -34.94 5.73
C ASP A 35 2.26 -35.71 5.97
N ARG A 36 3.32 -35.41 5.19
CA ARG A 36 4.65 -35.99 5.40
C ARG A 36 5.33 -35.48 6.67
N LEU A 37 5.26 -34.17 6.92
CA LEU A 37 5.81 -33.54 8.12
C LEU A 37 5.23 -34.17 9.39
N LEU A 38 3.90 -34.32 9.45
CA LEU A 38 3.22 -34.98 10.56
C LEU A 38 3.70 -36.42 10.75
N GLY A 39 3.91 -37.17 9.65
CA GLY A 39 4.50 -38.51 9.69
C GLY A 39 5.90 -38.54 10.31
N ILE A 40 6.80 -37.66 9.86
CA ILE A 40 8.17 -37.55 10.39
C ILE A 40 8.13 -37.20 11.88
N MET A 41 7.30 -36.24 12.28
CA MET A 41 7.18 -35.79 13.66
C MET A 41 6.53 -36.82 14.59
N ALA A 42 5.73 -37.75 14.05
CA ALA A 42 5.18 -38.88 14.79
C ALA A 42 6.23 -39.98 15.04
N GLU A 43 7.20 -40.13 14.14
CA GLU A 43 8.26 -41.15 14.24
C GLU A 43 9.41 -40.71 15.15
N ASP A 44 9.74 -39.42 15.18
CA ASP A 44 10.84 -38.87 15.98
C ASP A 44 10.38 -37.66 16.80
N GLU A 45 10.32 -37.82 18.13
CA GLU A 45 9.90 -36.77 19.07
C GLU A 45 10.87 -35.58 19.16
N SER A 46 12.13 -35.76 18.73
CA SER A 46 13.15 -34.70 18.72
C SER A 46 13.01 -33.74 17.52
N TYR A 47 12.27 -34.15 16.49
CA TYR A 47 12.10 -33.35 15.27
C TYR A 47 11.34 -32.05 15.55
N ARG A 48 11.91 -30.93 15.09
CA ARG A 48 11.35 -29.57 15.15
C ARG A 48 11.17 -29.01 13.74
N TYR A 49 10.21 -28.10 13.57
CA TYR A 49 9.96 -27.49 12.27
C TYR A 49 9.39 -26.08 12.40
N HIS A 50 9.77 -25.20 11.47
CA HIS A 50 9.21 -23.87 11.32
C HIS A 50 8.31 -23.79 10.08
N LEU A 51 7.05 -23.43 10.27
CA LEU A 51 6.05 -23.32 9.21
C LEU A 51 5.90 -21.86 8.75
N ASP A 52 7.02 -21.31 8.28
CA ASP A 52 7.15 -20.06 7.52
C ASP A 52 6.58 -18.77 8.15
N GLY A 53 6.31 -18.78 9.44
CA GLY A 53 5.84 -17.61 10.17
C GLY A 53 4.46 -17.05 9.74
N GLN A 54 3.70 -17.81 8.95
CA GLN A 54 2.35 -17.47 8.49
C GLN A 54 1.35 -18.52 8.96
N THR A 55 0.12 -18.10 9.25
CA THR A 55 -0.93 -18.98 9.79
C THR A 55 -1.95 -19.42 8.75
N ILE A 56 -2.02 -18.74 7.59
CA ILE A 56 -2.94 -19.10 6.50
C ILE A 56 -2.75 -20.53 5.98
N VAL A 57 -1.51 -21.05 6.04
CA VAL A 57 -1.19 -22.43 5.66
C VAL A 57 -1.97 -23.47 6.47
N LEU A 58 -2.34 -23.14 7.71
CA LEU A 58 -3.19 -24.00 8.53
C LEU A 58 -4.63 -24.00 8.01
N ASP A 59 -5.15 -22.86 7.59
CA ASP A 59 -6.49 -22.75 7.02
C ASP A 59 -6.58 -23.48 5.68
N ASP A 60 -5.60 -23.26 4.80
CA ASP A 60 -5.53 -23.89 3.48
C ASP A 60 -5.45 -25.42 3.59
N TYR A 61 -4.70 -25.93 4.58
CA TYR A 61 -4.59 -27.36 4.90
C TYR A 61 -5.88 -27.93 5.54
N LEU A 62 -6.38 -27.31 6.59
CA LEU A 62 -7.49 -27.83 7.40
C LEU A 62 -8.85 -27.76 6.70
N GLU A 63 -8.98 -26.93 5.68
CA GLU A 63 -10.17 -26.99 4.82
C GLU A 63 -10.22 -28.32 4.04
N LEU A 64 -9.09 -29.00 3.78
CA LEU A 64 -9.05 -30.34 3.14
C LEU A 64 -8.75 -31.50 4.10
N ARG A 65 -8.19 -31.20 5.28
CA ARG A 65 -7.82 -32.17 6.33
C ARG A 65 -8.34 -31.75 7.72
N PRO A 66 -9.65 -31.47 7.90
CA PRO A 66 -10.18 -30.99 9.17
C PRO A 66 -9.93 -31.96 10.34
N GLU A 67 -9.82 -33.26 10.06
CA GLU A 67 -9.54 -34.32 11.03
C GLU A 67 -8.15 -34.24 11.66
N ARG A 68 -7.20 -33.50 11.04
CA ARG A 68 -5.81 -33.35 11.53
C ARG A 68 -5.61 -32.18 12.49
N ARG A 69 -6.67 -31.42 12.79
CA ARG A 69 -6.62 -30.23 13.64
C ARG A 69 -6.00 -30.46 15.02
N GLU A 70 -6.43 -31.51 15.72
CA GLU A 70 -5.93 -31.81 17.07
C GLU A 70 -4.45 -32.18 17.07
N GLU A 71 -3.97 -32.81 16.01
CA GLU A 71 -2.56 -33.20 15.87
C GLU A 71 -1.66 -31.97 15.69
N LEU A 72 -2.04 -31.04 14.80
CA LEU A 72 -1.37 -29.75 14.65
C LEU A 72 -1.37 -28.96 15.95
N GLN A 73 -2.53 -28.89 16.63
CA GLN A 73 -2.65 -28.21 17.91
C GLN A 73 -1.68 -28.77 18.96
N ARG A 74 -1.52 -30.10 19.05
CA ARG A 74 -0.56 -30.72 19.98
C ARG A 74 0.88 -30.34 19.65
N LEU A 75 1.29 -30.43 18.38
CA LEU A 75 2.67 -30.14 17.96
C LEU A 75 3.04 -28.67 18.12
N ILE A 76 2.08 -27.76 17.87
CA ILE A 76 2.25 -26.32 18.05
C ILE A 76 2.30 -25.99 19.55
N SER A 77 1.38 -26.53 20.34
CA SER A 77 1.36 -26.32 21.80
C SER A 77 2.62 -26.85 22.49
N SER A 78 3.24 -27.91 21.97
CA SER A 78 4.50 -28.44 22.50
C SER A 78 5.75 -27.68 22.01
N GLY A 79 5.60 -26.70 21.11
CA GLY A 79 6.70 -25.95 20.51
C GLY A 79 7.54 -26.73 19.49
N ARG A 80 7.07 -27.91 19.05
CA ARG A 80 7.77 -28.72 18.04
C ARG A 80 7.52 -28.20 16.62
N LEU A 81 6.34 -27.62 16.40
CA LEU A 81 5.97 -26.93 15.17
C LEU A 81 5.74 -25.44 15.49
N SER A 82 6.50 -24.54 14.89
CA SER A 82 6.33 -23.09 15.09
C SER A 82 5.57 -22.44 13.93
N ILE A 83 4.68 -21.51 14.26
CA ILE A 83 3.77 -20.79 13.34
C ILE A 83 3.72 -19.30 13.68
N GLY A 84 3.21 -18.47 12.76
CA GLY A 84 2.94 -17.05 12.99
C GLY A 84 4.22 -16.20 13.15
N PRO A 85 4.10 -14.89 13.45
CA PRO A 85 2.91 -14.21 13.97
C PRO A 85 1.94 -13.71 12.90
N TRP A 86 2.31 -13.82 11.61
CA TRP A 86 1.54 -13.25 10.51
C TRP A 86 0.36 -14.14 10.10
N TYR A 87 -0.64 -13.55 9.45
CA TYR A 87 -1.60 -14.32 8.68
C TYR A 87 -0.98 -14.77 7.35
N VAL A 88 -0.38 -13.83 6.61
CA VAL A 88 0.38 -14.03 5.36
C VAL A 88 1.71 -13.26 5.39
N LEU A 89 2.67 -13.62 4.55
CA LEU A 89 3.94 -12.88 4.38
C LEU A 89 3.82 -11.81 3.30
N ILE A 90 3.81 -10.54 3.69
CA ILE A 90 3.43 -9.40 2.83
C ILE A 90 4.60 -8.72 2.13
N ASP A 91 4.32 -7.94 1.07
CA ASP A 91 5.17 -6.81 0.67
C ASP A 91 4.79 -5.56 1.47
N GLU A 92 5.76 -4.99 2.20
CA GLU A 92 5.51 -3.90 3.16
C GLU A 92 5.21 -2.54 2.50
N PHE A 93 5.63 -2.31 1.24
CA PHE A 93 5.46 -1.03 0.56
C PHE A 93 4.15 -0.96 -0.27
N LEU A 94 3.58 -2.11 -0.63
CA LEU A 94 2.39 -2.22 -1.48
C LEU A 94 1.06 -2.36 -0.72
N VAL A 95 1.10 -2.48 0.61
CA VAL A 95 -0.10 -2.58 1.47
C VAL A 95 -0.18 -1.43 2.47
N SER A 96 -1.39 -1.01 2.83
CA SER A 96 -1.60 0.08 3.79
C SER A 96 -1.06 -0.28 5.17
N GLY A 97 -0.71 0.73 5.97
CA GLY A 97 -0.32 0.51 7.37
C GLY A 97 -1.39 -0.24 8.17
N GLU A 98 -2.67 0.04 7.93
CA GLU A 98 -3.77 -0.68 8.57
C GLU A 98 -3.82 -2.14 8.14
N SER A 99 -3.53 -2.47 6.89
CA SER A 99 -3.45 -3.86 6.41
C SER A 99 -2.33 -4.65 7.10
N ILE A 100 -1.19 -4.03 7.39
CA ILE A 100 -0.11 -4.66 8.19
C ILE A 100 -0.62 -5.01 9.59
N ILE A 101 -1.36 -4.09 10.23
CA ILE A 101 -2.00 -4.34 11.53
C ILE A 101 -3.02 -5.47 11.40
N ARG A 102 -3.85 -5.50 10.34
CA ARG A 102 -4.90 -6.52 10.17
C ARG A 102 -4.31 -7.90 9.90
N ASN A 103 -3.16 -7.95 9.22
CA ASN A 103 -2.40 -9.17 9.01
C ASN A 103 -1.94 -9.78 10.36
N LEU A 104 -1.39 -8.97 11.26
CA LEU A 104 -1.01 -9.42 12.61
C LEU A 104 -2.21 -9.78 13.48
N GLU A 105 -3.29 -9.01 13.42
CA GLU A 105 -4.52 -9.33 14.15
C GLU A 105 -5.12 -10.65 13.72
N GLU A 106 -5.21 -10.88 12.41
CA GLU A 106 -5.74 -12.11 11.86
C GLU A 106 -4.80 -13.30 12.10
N GLY A 107 -3.49 -13.08 12.04
CA GLY A 107 -2.48 -14.09 12.36
C GLY A 107 -2.61 -14.54 13.82
N ARG A 108 -2.72 -13.57 14.74
CA ARG A 108 -2.96 -13.87 16.15
C ARG A 108 -4.28 -14.59 16.39
N ARG A 109 -5.35 -14.17 15.72
CA ARG A 109 -6.68 -14.76 15.88
C ARG A 109 -6.73 -16.21 15.40
N SER A 110 -6.17 -16.49 14.21
CA SER A 110 -6.15 -17.83 13.62
C SER A 110 -5.17 -18.75 14.36
N GLY A 111 -3.97 -18.26 14.69
CA GLY A 111 -2.93 -19.03 15.39
C GLY A 111 -3.24 -19.33 16.86
N ALA A 112 -3.89 -18.42 17.59
CA ALA A 112 -4.18 -18.61 19.02
C ALA A 112 -5.03 -19.85 19.34
N ALA A 113 -5.79 -20.37 18.38
CA ALA A 113 -6.56 -21.59 18.53
C ALA A 113 -5.71 -22.88 18.54
N PHE A 114 -4.43 -22.80 18.17
CA PHE A 114 -3.50 -23.94 18.06
C PHE A 114 -2.43 -23.96 19.16
N GLY A 115 -1.99 -22.80 19.65
CA GLY A 115 -0.98 -22.71 20.71
C GLY A 115 -0.20 -21.41 20.65
N PRO A 116 0.94 -21.34 21.35
CA PRO A 116 1.87 -20.21 21.27
C PRO A 116 2.35 -20.01 19.82
N MET A 117 2.52 -18.75 19.42
CA MET A 117 3.09 -18.38 18.12
C MET A 117 4.52 -17.89 18.31
N LEU A 118 5.25 -17.78 17.20
CA LEU A 118 6.56 -17.16 17.18
C LEU A 118 6.49 -15.71 17.68
N GLU A 119 7.33 -15.36 18.65
CA GLU A 119 7.43 -14.02 19.23
C GLU A 119 8.44 -13.13 18.48
N ALA A 120 8.54 -13.31 17.15
CA ALA A 120 9.40 -12.55 16.26
C ALA A 120 8.69 -12.22 14.95
N GLY A 121 8.90 -10.99 14.44
CA GLY A 121 8.50 -10.64 13.08
C GLY A 121 9.35 -11.42 12.08
N TYR A 122 8.78 -12.46 11.48
CA TYR A 122 9.46 -13.26 10.47
C TYR A 122 9.29 -12.63 9.09
N LEU A 123 10.35 -12.03 8.56
CA LEU A 123 10.35 -11.25 7.31
C LEU A 123 11.45 -11.79 6.38
N PRO A 124 11.37 -13.09 5.98
CA PRO A 124 12.46 -13.77 5.32
C PRO A 124 12.68 -13.31 3.88
N ASP A 125 11.62 -12.89 3.18
CA ASP A 125 11.67 -12.63 1.73
C ASP A 125 10.99 -11.32 1.29
N THR A 126 10.70 -10.41 2.22
CA THR A 126 10.10 -9.11 1.87
C THR A 126 11.04 -8.28 0.99
N PHE A 127 10.53 -7.65 -0.07
CA PHE A 127 11.32 -6.85 -1.03
C PHE A 127 11.66 -5.44 -0.51
N GLY A 128 12.35 -5.44 0.64
CA GLY A 128 12.69 -4.28 1.45
C GLY A 128 11.71 -4.06 2.60
N HIS A 129 12.14 -3.25 3.57
CA HIS A 129 11.42 -3.08 4.82
C HIS A 129 11.09 -1.61 5.11
N ILE A 130 9.88 -1.33 5.59
CA ILE A 130 9.45 0.02 5.99
C ILE A 130 10.15 0.46 7.28
N SER A 131 10.34 1.76 7.44
CA SER A 131 10.96 2.35 8.63
C SER A 131 10.17 2.09 9.93
N GLN A 132 8.86 1.88 9.83
CA GLN A 132 7.96 1.75 10.98
C GLN A 132 7.78 0.34 11.51
N MET A 133 8.36 -0.68 10.86
CA MET A 133 8.18 -2.08 11.25
C MET A 133 8.57 -2.34 12.72
N PRO A 134 9.67 -1.81 13.28
CA PRO A 134 10.00 -1.98 14.71
C PRO A 134 8.90 -1.46 15.65
N GLN A 135 8.30 -0.31 15.34
CA GLN A 135 7.22 0.25 16.15
C GLN A 135 5.96 -0.62 16.07
N LEU A 136 5.61 -1.13 14.88
CA LEU A 136 4.46 -2.01 14.68
C LEU A 136 4.61 -3.31 15.47
N LEU A 137 5.73 -4.02 15.30
CA LEU A 137 6.04 -5.25 16.02
C LEU A 137 5.99 -5.03 17.54
N LYS A 138 6.70 -4.01 18.04
CA LYS A 138 6.76 -3.72 19.48
C LYS A 138 5.40 -3.41 20.07
N LYS A 139 4.53 -2.68 19.35
CA LYS A 139 3.16 -2.40 19.80
C LYS A 139 2.23 -3.62 19.72
N PHE A 140 2.61 -4.69 19.03
CA PHE A 140 1.97 -6.01 19.18
C PHE A 140 2.58 -6.86 20.29
N GLY A 141 3.59 -6.35 21.00
CA GLY A 141 4.34 -7.08 22.02
C GLY A 141 5.44 -8.00 21.45
N ILE A 142 5.78 -7.84 20.17
CA ILE A 142 6.81 -8.61 19.48
C ILE A 142 8.12 -7.81 19.57
N GLY A 143 9.07 -8.30 20.36
CA GLY A 143 10.33 -7.60 20.64
C GLY A 143 11.48 -7.94 19.70
N GLN A 144 11.24 -8.83 18.74
CA GLN A 144 12.28 -9.41 17.91
C GLN A 144 11.88 -9.49 16.43
N ALA A 145 12.85 -9.54 15.52
CA ALA A 145 12.63 -9.70 14.07
C ALA A 145 13.70 -10.58 13.41
N VAL A 146 13.33 -11.24 12.32
CA VAL A 146 14.24 -11.90 11.38
C VAL A 146 14.05 -11.23 10.03
N VAL A 147 15.13 -10.71 9.45
CA VAL A 147 15.11 -9.96 8.18
C VAL A 147 16.20 -10.49 7.24
N TRP A 148 16.02 -10.32 5.93
CA TRP A 148 17.02 -10.72 4.94
C TRP A 148 17.36 -9.62 3.94
N ARG A 149 16.38 -9.18 3.14
CA ARG A 149 16.65 -8.28 2.01
C ARG A 149 16.76 -6.82 2.47
N GLY A 150 17.41 -5.99 1.65
CA GLY A 150 17.44 -4.53 1.83
C GLY A 150 18.55 -3.98 2.71
N LEU A 151 19.32 -4.84 3.38
CA LEU A 151 20.48 -4.52 4.22
C LEU A 151 21.77 -4.88 3.48
N ASN A 152 22.57 -3.88 3.07
CA ASN A 152 23.81 -4.12 2.33
C ASN A 152 24.95 -3.23 2.80
N GLY A 153 26.14 -3.83 2.90
CA GLY A 153 27.35 -3.27 3.50
C GLY A 153 28.26 -4.41 4.00
N SER A 154 29.46 -4.08 4.46
CA SER A 154 30.36 -5.07 5.04
C SER A 154 29.78 -5.69 6.32
N PRO A 155 30.27 -6.84 6.80
CA PRO A 155 29.83 -7.42 8.08
C PRO A 155 30.10 -6.53 9.29
N GLU A 156 31.00 -5.56 9.16
CA GLU A 156 31.21 -4.49 10.14
C GLU A 156 30.06 -3.49 10.15
N GLU A 157 29.51 -3.16 8.98
CA GLU A 157 28.44 -2.18 8.77
C GLU A 157 27.04 -2.76 9.00
N MET A 158 26.81 -4.03 8.63
CA MET A 158 25.47 -4.66 8.60
C MET A 158 25.42 -5.99 9.36
N PRO A 159 25.80 -6.07 10.64
CA PRO A 159 26.02 -7.35 11.32
C PRO A 159 24.77 -8.23 11.44
N THR A 160 25.01 -9.52 11.69
CA THR A 160 23.97 -10.53 11.92
C THR A 160 23.02 -10.14 13.05
N GLU A 161 23.54 -9.69 14.19
CA GLU A 161 22.72 -9.26 15.33
C GLU A 161 22.75 -7.73 15.48
N PHE A 162 21.58 -7.07 15.47
CA PHE A 162 21.48 -5.61 15.60
C PHE A 162 20.17 -5.18 16.31
N ASP A 163 20.10 -3.94 16.76
CA ASP A 163 18.86 -3.31 17.24
C ASP A 163 18.26 -2.49 16.08
N TRP A 164 17.08 -2.85 15.60
CA TRP A 164 16.37 -2.13 14.54
C TRP A 164 15.51 -1.03 15.13
N GLU A 165 15.79 0.23 14.80
CA GLU A 165 15.10 1.41 15.31
C GLU A 165 14.14 2.04 14.29
N ALA A 166 12.89 2.23 14.70
CA ALA A 166 11.90 3.03 13.98
C ALA A 166 12.11 4.53 14.22
N PRO A 167 11.63 5.41 13.32
CA PRO A 167 11.70 6.87 13.48
C PRO A 167 11.09 7.43 14.78
N SER A 168 10.19 6.68 15.44
CA SER A 168 9.63 7.03 16.74
C SER A 168 10.58 6.79 17.93
N GLY A 169 11.72 6.12 17.69
CA GLY A 169 12.65 5.63 18.70
C GLY A 169 12.32 4.25 19.26
N ASP A 170 11.23 3.61 18.80
CA ASP A 170 10.94 2.22 19.16
C ASP A 170 11.95 1.26 18.51
N ARG A 171 12.41 0.26 19.28
CA ARG A 171 13.42 -0.72 18.85
C ARG A 171 12.94 -2.15 19.04
N VAL A 172 13.36 -3.02 18.11
CA VAL A 172 13.30 -4.48 18.25
C VAL A 172 14.67 -5.09 17.99
N ALA A 173 14.98 -6.21 18.63
CA ALA A 173 16.23 -6.94 18.37
C ALA A 173 16.09 -7.76 17.08
N ALA A 174 17.01 -7.63 16.14
CA ALA A 174 16.91 -8.23 14.82
C ALA A 174 18.05 -9.20 14.55
N ILE A 175 17.71 -10.27 13.83
CA ILE A 175 18.65 -11.17 13.16
C ILE A 175 18.58 -10.88 11.66
N HIS A 176 19.71 -10.48 11.08
CA HIS A 176 19.93 -10.47 9.65
C HIS A 176 20.33 -11.88 9.20
N LEU A 177 19.55 -12.50 8.32
CA LEU A 177 19.89 -13.80 7.75
C LEU A 177 21.19 -13.70 6.91
N PRO A 178 21.96 -14.80 6.76
CA PRO A 178 23.28 -14.75 6.13
C PRO A 178 23.26 -14.12 4.73
N TYR A 179 24.11 -13.11 4.49
CA TYR A 179 24.07 -12.22 3.30
C TYR A 179 23.86 -12.91 1.95
N ARG A 180 24.50 -14.08 1.75
CA ARG A 180 24.45 -14.80 0.48
C ARG A 180 23.25 -15.72 0.33
N TYR A 181 22.88 -16.42 1.40
CA TYR A 181 21.96 -17.55 1.33
C TYR A 181 20.64 -17.34 2.07
N GLY A 182 20.55 -16.39 2.99
CA GLY A 182 19.29 -16.10 3.69
C GLY A 182 18.67 -17.31 4.37
N TYR A 183 17.37 -17.49 4.11
CA TYR A 183 16.61 -18.65 4.56
C TYR A 183 16.95 -19.94 3.81
N THR A 184 17.79 -19.90 2.77
CA THR A 184 18.19 -21.05 1.95
C THR A 184 19.54 -21.66 2.34
N SER A 185 20.15 -21.15 3.42
CA SER A 185 21.55 -21.44 3.80
C SER A 185 21.93 -22.91 3.94
N ALA A 186 21.01 -23.78 4.33
CA ALA A 186 21.22 -25.23 4.42
C ALA A 186 20.16 -26.02 3.64
N MET A 187 19.74 -25.52 2.48
CA MET A 187 18.84 -26.25 1.57
C MET A 187 19.43 -27.60 1.14
N GLU A 188 18.57 -28.61 1.05
CA GLU A 188 18.85 -29.95 0.48
C GLU A 188 20.12 -30.63 1.02
N LEU A 189 20.17 -30.88 2.34
CA LEU A 189 21.29 -31.62 2.93
C LEU A 189 21.28 -33.09 2.46
N PRO A 190 22.43 -33.68 2.08
CA PRO A 190 22.53 -35.09 1.69
C PRO A 190 21.93 -36.05 2.73
N GLU A 191 21.37 -37.18 2.27
CA GLU A 191 20.86 -38.22 3.19
C GLU A 191 21.99 -38.94 3.94
N GLU A 192 23.14 -39.13 3.30
CA GLU A 192 24.32 -39.73 3.93
C GLU A 192 24.94 -38.79 4.98
N PRO A 193 24.98 -39.15 6.28
CA PRO A 193 25.41 -38.25 7.34
C PRO A 193 26.84 -37.72 7.18
N GLU A 194 27.75 -38.54 6.63
CA GLU A 194 29.11 -38.15 6.27
C GLU A 194 29.13 -36.96 5.30
N LEU A 195 28.42 -37.07 4.17
CA LEU A 195 28.37 -36.05 3.12
C LEU A 195 27.64 -34.79 3.61
N ALA A 196 26.57 -34.96 4.38
CA ALA A 196 25.86 -33.83 4.98
C ALA A 196 26.74 -33.07 5.98
N ALA A 197 27.52 -33.77 6.80
CA ALA A 197 28.48 -33.12 7.69
C ALA A 197 29.59 -32.37 6.92
N GLU A 198 30.08 -32.91 5.79
CA GLU A 198 30.99 -32.19 4.90
C GLU A 198 30.36 -30.90 4.37
N ARG A 199 29.13 -30.98 3.89
CA ARG A 199 28.38 -29.80 3.44
C ARG A 199 28.19 -28.77 4.56
N LEU A 200 27.84 -29.21 5.78
CA LEU A 200 27.70 -28.32 6.94
C LEU A 200 29.01 -27.61 7.25
N ARG A 201 30.16 -28.29 7.19
CA ARG A 201 31.48 -27.67 7.41
C ARG A 201 31.76 -26.54 6.42
N GLU A 202 31.40 -26.72 5.14
CA GLU A 202 31.52 -25.68 4.12
C GLU A 202 30.63 -24.47 4.43
N LEU A 203 29.37 -24.72 4.77
CA LEU A 203 28.41 -23.67 5.11
C LEU A 203 28.85 -22.88 6.35
N ILE A 204 29.31 -23.57 7.40
CA ILE A 204 29.82 -22.95 8.63
C ILE A 204 31.06 -22.11 8.34
N ALA A 205 31.96 -22.57 7.45
CA ALA A 205 33.13 -21.79 7.06
C ALA A 205 32.77 -20.46 6.37
N HIS A 206 31.62 -20.40 5.67
CA HIS A 206 31.15 -19.19 5.02
C HIS A 206 30.30 -18.30 5.94
N ILE A 207 29.40 -18.88 6.72
CA ILE A 207 28.41 -18.14 7.53
C ILE A 207 28.95 -17.82 8.93
N GLY A 208 29.67 -18.76 9.53
CA GLY A 208 30.17 -18.67 10.89
C GLY A 208 31.03 -17.43 11.18
N PRO A 209 31.90 -16.95 10.29
CA PRO A 209 32.65 -15.71 10.49
C PRO A 209 31.78 -14.46 10.75
N HIS A 210 30.52 -14.47 10.35
CA HIS A 210 29.58 -13.37 10.54
C HIS A 210 28.74 -13.49 11.83
N ALA A 211 28.78 -14.63 12.52
CA ALA A 211 28.01 -14.90 13.73
C ALA A 211 28.76 -14.44 15.00
N ARG A 212 28.60 -13.16 15.39
CA ARG A 212 29.38 -12.55 16.49
C ARG A 212 29.01 -13.09 17.86
N SER A 213 27.78 -13.60 18.03
CA SER A 213 27.32 -14.24 19.27
C SER A 213 28.05 -15.58 19.57
N GLY A 214 28.71 -16.16 18.57
CA GLY A 214 29.23 -17.52 18.59
C GLY A 214 28.17 -18.59 18.30
N HIS A 215 26.92 -18.18 18.01
CA HIS A 215 25.83 -19.07 17.59
C HIS A 215 25.59 -18.92 16.09
N VAL A 216 25.84 -19.99 15.33
CA VAL A 216 25.67 -19.99 13.86
C VAL A 216 24.27 -20.47 13.51
N LEU A 217 23.55 -19.73 12.67
CA LEU A 217 22.25 -20.15 12.12
C LEU A 217 22.42 -20.76 10.74
N LEU A 218 21.82 -21.93 10.55
CA LEU A 218 21.67 -22.61 9.27
C LEU A 218 20.18 -22.91 9.05
N MET A 219 19.63 -22.36 7.98
CA MET A 219 18.21 -22.51 7.63
C MET A 219 18.06 -23.67 6.65
N ASN A 220 17.57 -24.81 7.14
CA ASN A 220 17.33 -26.01 6.35
C ASN A 220 15.96 -25.95 5.68
N GLY A 221 15.90 -25.21 4.58
CA GLY A 221 14.67 -25.00 3.82
C GLY A 221 14.95 -24.24 2.53
N PHE A 222 13.98 -24.26 1.63
CA PHE A 222 13.94 -23.48 0.40
C PHE A 222 12.46 -23.33 -0.01
N ASP A 223 12.20 -22.65 -1.13
CA ASP A 223 10.87 -22.45 -1.69
C ASP A 223 10.21 -23.80 -1.96
N HIS A 224 9.08 -24.04 -1.28
CA HIS A 224 8.27 -25.25 -1.39
C HIS A 224 9.05 -26.57 -1.17
N MET A 225 10.13 -26.52 -0.39
CA MET A 225 10.98 -27.68 -0.08
C MET A 225 10.28 -28.66 0.88
N GLU A 226 10.40 -29.96 0.61
CA GLU A 226 9.86 -31.00 1.49
C GLU A 226 10.70 -31.18 2.76
N PRO A 227 10.07 -31.54 3.90
CA PRO A 227 10.79 -31.80 5.15
C PRO A 227 11.75 -32.99 5.02
N GLN A 228 12.98 -32.81 5.50
CA GLN A 228 14.03 -33.84 5.44
C GLN A 228 13.98 -34.74 6.67
N ARG A 229 13.68 -36.03 6.49
CA ARG A 229 13.51 -37.00 7.59
C ARG A 229 14.80 -37.32 8.35
N HIS A 230 15.95 -37.28 7.67
CA HIS A 230 17.26 -37.72 8.20
C HIS A 230 17.98 -36.68 9.09
N ILE A 231 17.41 -35.50 9.30
CA ILE A 231 18.05 -34.43 10.09
C ILE A 231 18.45 -34.88 11.52
N PRO A 232 17.62 -35.62 12.29
CA PRO A 232 18.04 -36.10 13.62
C PRO A 232 19.24 -37.06 13.57
N GLU A 233 19.34 -37.89 12.53
CA GLU A 233 20.48 -38.80 12.33
C GLU A 233 21.76 -37.99 12.05
N LEU A 234 21.68 -36.97 11.19
CA LEU A 234 22.79 -36.04 10.95
C LEU A 234 23.24 -35.34 12.24
N VAL A 235 22.30 -34.89 13.07
CA VAL A 235 22.61 -34.25 14.36
C VAL A 235 23.34 -35.22 15.29
N ALA A 236 22.87 -36.46 15.42
CA ALA A 236 23.53 -37.47 16.23
C ALA A 236 24.93 -37.81 15.71
N TYR A 237 25.08 -37.93 14.38
CA TYR A 237 26.35 -38.18 13.72
C TYR A 237 27.36 -37.05 13.95
N TRP A 238 26.96 -35.80 13.74
CA TRP A 238 27.80 -34.62 13.96
C TRP A 238 28.28 -34.56 15.41
N ASN A 239 27.36 -34.67 16.37
CA ASN A 239 27.68 -34.57 17.80
C ASN A 239 28.54 -35.74 18.32
N GLY A 240 28.62 -36.86 17.57
CA GLY A 240 29.54 -37.95 17.85
C GLY A 240 30.98 -37.72 17.35
N LYS A 241 31.19 -36.73 16.47
CA LYS A 241 32.48 -36.49 15.79
C LYS A 241 33.08 -35.10 16.03
N GLU A 242 32.25 -34.08 16.20
CA GLU A 242 32.65 -32.68 16.26
C GLU A 242 32.53 -32.12 17.69
N ALA A 243 33.41 -31.18 18.05
CA ALA A 243 33.41 -30.59 19.39
C ALA A 243 32.33 -29.51 19.58
N THR A 244 32.01 -28.75 18.52
CA THR A 244 30.91 -27.77 18.55
C THR A 244 29.58 -28.49 18.34
N PRO A 245 28.60 -28.33 19.24
CA PRO A 245 27.33 -29.03 19.11
C PRO A 245 26.50 -28.51 17.93
N LEU A 246 25.89 -29.44 17.19
CA LEU A 246 24.81 -29.17 16.25
C LEU A 246 23.47 -29.43 16.94
N ILE A 247 22.55 -28.47 16.83
CA ILE A 247 21.23 -28.50 17.48
C ILE A 247 20.17 -28.37 16.41
N HIS A 248 19.23 -29.32 16.35
CA HIS A 248 17.99 -29.13 15.59
C HIS A 248 17.09 -28.16 16.37
N SER A 249 17.13 -26.89 15.97
CA SER A 249 16.62 -25.75 16.76
C SER A 249 15.28 -25.26 16.22
N GLY A 250 14.49 -24.59 17.06
CA GLY A 250 13.50 -23.62 16.59
C GLY A 250 14.14 -22.25 16.33
N ILE A 251 13.45 -21.38 15.59
CA ILE A 251 13.86 -19.99 15.37
C ILE A 251 13.94 -19.24 16.70
N ALA A 252 12.90 -19.33 17.54
CA ALA A 252 12.86 -18.67 18.84
C ALA A 252 14.05 -19.10 19.73
N ASP A 253 14.36 -20.40 19.77
CA ASP A 253 15.48 -20.95 20.54
C ASP A 253 16.83 -20.36 20.07
N TYR A 254 17.02 -20.24 18.76
CA TYR A 254 18.23 -19.60 18.21
C TYR A 254 18.30 -18.12 18.57
N MET A 255 17.20 -17.38 18.39
CA MET A 255 17.17 -15.95 18.67
C MET A 255 17.46 -15.65 20.13
N GLU A 256 16.88 -16.41 21.07
CA GLU A 256 17.17 -16.29 22.49
C GLU A 256 18.67 -16.51 22.77
N ALA A 257 19.26 -17.56 22.20
CA ALA A 257 20.67 -17.88 22.38
C ALA A 257 21.61 -16.81 21.77
N ALA A 258 21.39 -16.44 20.51
CA ALA A 258 22.23 -15.49 19.79
C ALA A 258 22.13 -14.09 20.37
N LEU A 259 20.92 -13.58 20.60
CA LEU A 259 20.70 -12.23 21.14
C LEU A 259 21.10 -12.12 22.61
N GLY A 260 20.96 -13.20 23.39
CA GLY A 260 21.43 -13.26 24.78
C GLY A 260 22.96 -13.34 24.92
N ALA A 261 23.63 -13.90 23.91
CA ALA A 261 25.09 -14.01 23.86
C ALA A 261 25.79 -12.78 23.24
N ALA A 262 25.06 -11.95 22.47
CA ALA A 262 25.60 -10.75 21.83
C ALA A 262 25.87 -9.66 22.89
N SER A 263 27.14 -9.32 23.12
CA SER A 263 27.55 -8.30 24.10
C SER A 263 27.25 -6.87 23.63
N GLU A 264 27.27 -6.63 22.33
CA GLU A 264 26.97 -5.35 21.69
C GLU A 264 26.13 -5.60 20.43
N ARG A 265 25.11 -4.78 20.20
CA ARG A 265 24.26 -4.77 19.02
C ARG A 265 24.22 -3.35 18.46
N PRO A 266 24.74 -3.08 17.24
CA PRO A 266 24.64 -1.75 16.67
C PRO A 266 23.18 -1.43 16.35
N VAL A 267 22.90 -0.12 16.28
CA VAL A 267 21.56 0.36 15.95
C VAL A 267 21.51 0.66 14.45
N LEU A 268 20.61 -0.02 13.75
CA LEU A 268 20.28 0.28 12.35
C LEU A 268 18.89 0.90 12.32
N ALA A 269 18.73 2.01 11.59
CA ALA A 269 17.50 2.79 11.59
C ALA A 269 17.01 3.09 10.17
N GLY A 270 15.72 3.35 10.06
CA GLY A 270 15.07 3.70 8.79
C GLY A 270 14.62 2.49 7.98
N ALA A 271 14.26 2.75 6.73
CA ALA A 271 13.82 1.73 5.78
C ALA A 271 15.02 1.02 5.15
N PHE A 272 14.87 -0.29 4.87
CA PHE A 272 15.90 -1.11 4.26
C PHE A 272 15.54 -1.42 2.80
N ARG A 273 16.29 -0.87 1.85
CA ARG A 273 16.05 -0.99 0.40
C ARG A 273 17.32 -1.00 -0.46
N ARG A 274 18.49 -1.28 0.13
CA ARG A 274 19.72 -1.40 -0.67
C ARG A 274 19.73 -2.70 -1.46
N THR A 275 20.46 -2.74 -2.57
CA THR A 275 20.72 -3.99 -3.31
C THR A 275 21.92 -4.74 -2.78
N ASN A 276 21.95 -6.06 -3.00
CA ASN A 276 23.04 -6.89 -2.54
C ASN A 276 24.32 -6.71 -3.36
N HIS A 277 25.41 -6.42 -2.64
CA HIS A 277 26.76 -6.24 -3.20
C HIS A 277 27.67 -7.43 -2.89
N ALA A 278 27.14 -8.53 -2.35
CA ALA A 278 27.93 -9.72 -2.07
C ALA A 278 28.16 -10.55 -3.36
N PRO A 279 29.40 -10.94 -3.69
CA PRO A 279 29.68 -11.85 -4.79
C PRO A 279 28.86 -13.15 -4.69
N GLY A 280 28.17 -13.51 -5.77
CA GLY A 280 27.34 -14.73 -5.84
C GLY A 280 26.07 -14.68 -4.99
N GLY A 281 25.60 -13.49 -4.61
CA GLY A 281 24.34 -13.26 -3.90
C GLY A 281 23.14 -13.03 -4.82
N GLU A 282 23.10 -13.74 -5.95
CA GLU A 282 22.11 -13.64 -7.04
C GLU A 282 20.66 -13.84 -6.59
N ILE A 283 20.45 -14.50 -5.45
CA ILE A 283 19.13 -14.77 -4.88
C ILE A 283 18.66 -13.70 -3.87
N ASN A 284 19.53 -12.79 -3.43
CA ASN A 284 19.23 -11.73 -2.44
C ASN A 284 19.09 -10.35 -3.10
N THR A 285 18.18 -10.21 -4.05
CA THR A 285 17.83 -8.98 -4.77
C THR A 285 16.71 -8.19 -4.07
N ILE A 286 16.61 -6.87 -4.30
CA ILE A 286 15.55 -6.01 -3.75
C ILE A 286 14.33 -5.89 -4.66
N LEU A 287 14.45 -6.21 -5.96
CA LEU A 287 13.33 -6.33 -6.91
C LEU A 287 12.46 -5.07 -6.99
N PRO A 288 13.03 -3.88 -7.27
CA PRO A 288 12.39 -2.61 -6.98
C PRO A 288 11.20 -2.25 -7.88
N ASN A 289 11.01 -2.91 -9.03
CA ASN A 289 9.99 -2.53 -10.01
C ASN A 289 8.71 -3.37 -9.96
N VAL A 290 8.58 -4.25 -8.96
CA VAL A 290 7.29 -4.83 -8.55
C VAL A 290 6.25 -3.75 -8.20
N LEU A 291 6.73 -2.54 -7.87
CA LEU A 291 5.93 -1.36 -7.57
C LEU A 291 4.99 -0.94 -8.70
N SER A 292 5.35 -1.22 -9.96
CA SER A 292 4.59 -0.86 -11.16
C SER A 292 4.09 -2.06 -11.97
N ALA A 293 4.50 -3.28 -11.64
CA ALA A 293 4.02 -4.49 -12.29
C ALA A 293 2.52 -4.69 -12.05
N ARG A 294 1.77 -4.98 -13.12
CA ARG A 294 0.32 -5.25 -13.08
C ARG A 294 -0.45 -4.22 -12.25
N VAL A 295 -0.27 -2.93 -12.57
CA VAL A 295 -0.80 -1.79 -11.79
C VAL A 295 -2.28 -1.89 -11.43
N TYR A 296 -3.12 -2.57 -12.23
CA TYR A 296 -4.53 -2.79 -11.91
C TYR A 296 -4.75 -3.53 -10.58
N LEU A 297 -3.85 -4.43 -10.16
CA LEU A 297 -3.91 -5.11 -8.87
C LEU A 297 -3.69 -4.12 -7.71
N LYS A 298 -2.76 -3.19 -7.87
CA LYS A 298 -2.50 -2.12 -6.89
C LYS A 298 -3.69 -1.16 -6.79
N GLN A 299 -4.34 -0.85 -7.92
CA GLN A 299 -5.57 -0.05 -7.96
C GLN A 299 -6.72 -0.74 -7.25
N GLN A 300 -6.92 -2.04 -7.48
CA GLN A 300 -7.93 -2.84 -6.80
C GLN A 300 -7.65 -2.97 -5.30
N ASN A 301 -6.38 -3.15 -4.92
CA ASN A 301 -5.97 -3.17 -3.51
C ASN A 301 -6.25 -1.83 -2.81
N ALA A 302 -5.84 -0.71 -3.42
CA ALA A 302 -6.13 0.62 -2.90
C ALA A 302 -7.64 0.84 -2.73
N ALA A 303 -8.45 0.48 -3.74
CA ALA A 303 -9.91 0.61 -3.65
C ALA A 303 -10.52 -0.24 -2.52
N ALA A 304 -10.07 -1.50 -2.35
CA ALA A 304 -10.56 -2.39 -1.31
C ALA A 304 -10.16 -1.92 0.10
N GLN A 305 -8.91 -1.51 0.29
CA GLN A 305 -8.42 -0.94 1.56
C GLN A 305 -9.17 0.34 1.91
N THR A 306 -9.29 1.29 0.97
CA THR A 306 -10.06 2.53 1.19
C THR A 306 -11.52 2.24 1.54
N LEU A 307 -12.19 1.30 0.86
CA LEU A 307 -13.56 0.91 1.19
C LEU A 307 -13.67 0.41 2.64
N MET A 308 -12.76 -0.44 3.07
CA MET A 308 -12.79 -1.00 4.42
C MET A 308 -12.43 0.04 5.49
N GLU A 309 -11.29 0.71 5.33
CA GLU A 309 -10.69 1.62 6.31
C GLU A 309 -11.44 2.97 6.41
N LYS A 310 -11.86 3.53 5.26
CA LYS A 310 -12.42 4.88 5.18
C LYS A 310 -13.94 4.88 4.99
N ALA A 311 -14.62 3.74 4.89
CA ALA A 311 -16.08 3.71 4.79
C ALA A 311 -16.72 2.66 5.71
N VAL A 312 -16.44 1.37 5.52
CA VAL A 312 -17.10 0.29 6.27
C VAL A 312 -16.87 0.44 7.77
N GLU A 313 -15.61 0.55 8.19
CA GLU A 313 -15.28 0.56 9.61
C GLU A 313 -15.78 1.78 10.37
N PRO A 314 -15.63 3.02 9.86
CA PRO A 314 -16.23 4.19 10.49
C PRO A 314 -17.76 4.09 10.61
N LEU A 315 -18.43 3.55 9.59
CA LEU A 315 -19.89 3.38 9.61
C LEU A 315 -20.33 2.29 10.60
N GLU A 316 -19.61 1.18 10.68
CA GLU A 316 -19.86 0.12 11.67
C GLU A 316 -19.60 0.63 13.10
N ALA A 317 -18.53 1.42 13.31
CA ALA A 317 -18.25 2.06 14.59
C ALA A 317 -19.40 2.97 15.03
N LEU A 318 -19.86 3.84 14.13
CA LEU A 318 -20.95 4.78 14.44
C LEU A 318 -22.27 4.09 14.68
N THR A 319 -22.68 3.19 13.79
CA THR A 319 -23.94 2.48 13.95
C THR A 319 -23.93 1.64 15.23
N SER A 320 -22.80 1.02 15.59
CA SER A 320 -22.64 0.32 16.86
C SER A 320 -22.75 1.26 18.06
N ALA A 321 -22.12 2.44 18.02
CA ALA A 321 -22.18 3.43 19.11
C ALA A 321 -23.59 3.99 19.33
N LEU A 322 -24.44 3.95 18.30
CA LEU A 322 -25.85 4.36 18.36
C LEU A 322 -26.79 3.20 18.72
N GLY A 323 -26.25 2.06 19.15
CA GLY A 323 -27.04 0.90 19.59
C GLY A 323 -27.45 -0.06 18.47
N GLY A 324 -26.92 0.11 17.26
CA GLY A 324 -27.04 -0.88 16.18
C GLY A 324 -26.15 -2.11 16.41
N THR A 325 -26.49 -3.22 15.76
CA THR A 325 -25.69 -4.46 15.86
C THR A 325 -24.59 -4.49 14.79
N PRO A 326 -23.29 -4.53 15.15
CA PRO A 326 -22.21 -4.59 14.18
C PRO A 326 -22.14 -5.96 13.48
N GLN A 327 -21.46 -6.02 12.34
CA GLN A 327 -21.30 -7.19 11.48
C GLN A 327 -19.84 -7.68 11.39
N PRO A 328 -19.18 -8.00 12.52
CA PRO A 328 -17.73 -8.26 12.55
C PRO A 328 -17.31 -9.47 11.70
N ALA A 329 -18.19 -10.47 11.52
CA ALA A 329 -17.89 -11.64 10.70
C ALA A 329 -17.75 -11.29 9.21
N PHE A 330 -18.62 -10.42 8.68
CA PHE A 330 -18.55 -9.97 7.30
C PHE A 330 -17.38 -9.01 7.09
N VAL A 331 -17.14 -8.08 8.02
CA VAL A 331 -15.96 -7.20 8.02
C VAL A 331 -14.68 -8.04 7.98
N ARG A 332 -14.58 -9.06 8.84
CA ARG A 332 -13.44 -9.98 8.86
C ARG A 332 -13.32 -10.75 7.55
N GLN A 333 -14.41 -11.26 6.99
CA GLN A 333 -14.36 -12.02 5.74
C GLN A 333 -13.87 -11.15 4.56
N ALA A 334 -14.32 -9.90 4.47
CA ALA A 334 -13.82 -8.96 3.47
C ALA A 334 -12.31 -8.71 3.65
N TRP A 335 -11.86 -8.46 4.88
CA TRP A 335 -10.43 -8.34 5.18
C TRP A 335 -9.63 -9.60 4.83
N ARG A 336 -10.15 -10.80 5.11
CA ARG A 336 -9.46 -12.05 4.73
C ARG A 336 -9.27 -12.17 3.23
N TYR A 337 -10.24 -11.77 2.40
CA TYR A 337 -10.07 -11.75 0.95
C TYR A 337 -9.02 -10.73 0.51
N ILE A 338 -8.95 -9.57 1.16
CA ILE A 338 -7.91 -8.56 0.90
C ILE A 338 -6.54 -9.12 1.28
N LEU A 339 -6.38 -9.63 2.51
CA LEU A 339 -5.13 -10.19 3.02
C LEU A 339 -4.66 -11.42 2.21
N GLN A 340 -5.56 -12.22 1.66
CA GLN A 340 -5.21 -13.34 0.76
C GLN A 340 -4.54 -12.88 -0.54
N ASN A 341 -4.72 -11.62 -0.94
CA ASN A 341 -4.02 -11.01 -2.07
C ASN A 341 -2.76 -10.25 -1.65
N HIS A 342 -2.43 -10.21 -0.35
CA HIS A 342 -1.26 -9.53 0.17
C HIS A 342 0.02 -10.36 0.29
N PRO A 343 0.08 -11.70 0.07
CA PRO A 343 1.36 -12.37 -0.07
C PRO A 343 2.24 -11.62 -1.09
N HIS A 344 3.54 -11.51 -0.80
CA HIS A 344 4.43 -10.67 -1.59
C HIS A 344 4.35 -11.02 -3.09
N ASP A 345 4.45 -12.28 -3.49
CA ASP A 345 4.34 -12.71 -4.90
C ASP A 345 2.99 -12.40 -5.57
N SER A 346 1.92 -12.31 -4.77
CA SER A 346 0.60 -11.91 -5.23
C SER A 346 0.55 -10.40 -5.47
N ILE A 347 0.69 -9.58 -4.43
CA ILE A 347 0.51 -8.12 -4.55
C ILE A 347 1.60 -7.45 -5.38
N CYS A 348 2.84 -7.98 -5.37
CA CYS A 348 3.93 -7.54 -6.25
C CYS A 348 3.60 -7.73 -7.73
N GLY A 349 2.62 -8.58 -8.07
CA GLY A 349 2.23 -8.81 -9.45
C GLY A 349 3.28 -9.62 -10.21
N CYS A 350 4.06 -10.44 -9.50
CA CYS A 350 5.20 -11.23 -10.00
C CYS A 350 4.89 -12.74 -9.96
N SER A 351 3.78 -13.10 -10.57
CA SER A 351 3.22 -14.46 -10.60
C SER A 351 2.59 -14.73 -11.97
N ILE A 352 2.30 -15.98 -12.27
CA ILE A 352 1.64 -16.33 -13.54
C ILE A 352 0.21 -15.77 -13.61
N ASP A 353 -0.33 -15.64 -14.82
CA ASP A 353 -1.64 -15.02 -15.08
C ASP A 353 -2.79 -15.61 -14.24
N ALA A 354 -2.82 -16.94 -14.10
CA ALA A 354 -3.87 -17.63 -13.34
C ALA A 354 -3.96 -17.20 -11.87
N VAL A 355 -2.83 -16.80 -11.26
CA VAL A 355 -2.80 -16.27 -9.89
C VAL A 355 -3.53 -14.93 -9.83
N HIS A 356 -3.19 -14.03 -10.76
CA HIS A 356 -3.75 -12.68 -10.79
C HIS A 356 -5.23 -12.65 -11.18
N ASP A 357 -5.67 -13.59 -12.02
CA ASP A 357 -7.09 -13.80 -12.30
C ASP A 357 -7.88 -14.13 -11.02
N GLU A 358 -7.32 -14.98 -10.14
CA GLU A 358 -7.94 -15.30 -8.86
C GLU A 358 -7.91 -14.12 -7.89
N MET A 359 -6.84 -13.32 -7.90
CA MET A 359 -6.75 -12.10 -7.10
C MET A 359 -7.87 -11.10 -7.43
N GLU A 360 -8.16 -10.85 -8.71
CA GLU A 360 -9.26 -9.96 -9.12
C GLU A 360 -10.61 -10.45 -8.52
N LEU A 361 -10.83 -11.77 -8.46
CA LEU A 361 -12.02 -12.36 -7.83
C LEU A 361 -12.07 -12.13 -6.32
N ARG A 362 -10.94 -12.26 -5.60
CA ARG A 362 -10.90 -12.00 -4.15
C ARG A 362 -11.18 -10.52 -3.85
N PHE A 363 -10.61 -9.59 -4.63
CA PHE A 363 -10.95 -8.17 -4.51
C PHE A 363 -12.43 -7.90 -4.83
N ALA A 364 -12.99 -8.53 -5.86
CA ALA A 364 -14.41 -8.39 -6.18
C ALA A 364 -15.31 -8.88 -5.02
N LYS A 365 -14.97 -10.01 -4.38
CA LYS A 365 -15.69 -10.52 -3.20
C LYS A 365 -15.60 -9.56 -2.01
N ALA A 366 -14.41 -9.03 -1.73
CA ALA A 366 -14.23 -8.02 -0.68
C ALA A 366 -15.07 -6.77 -0.94
N ALA A 367 -15.07 -6.26 -2.18
CA ALA A 367 -15.87 -5.11 -2.59
C ALA A 367 -17.37 -5.37 -2.48
N GLN A 368 -17.86 -6.54 -2.87
CA GLN A 368 -19.28 -6.90 -2.73
C GLN A 368 -19.73 -6.88 -1.25
N ILE A 369 -18.93 -7.47 -0.35
CA ILE A 369 -19.24 -7.47 1.09
C ILE A 369 -19.18 -6.04 1.64
N GLY A 370 -18.10 -5.30 1.36
CA GLY A 370 -17.92 -3.94 1.86
C GLY A 370 -19.02 -2.97 1.39
N ASN A 371 -19.38 -3.02 0.10
CA ASN A 371 -20.44 -2.18 -0.44
C ASN A 371 -21.80 -2.49 0.21
N GLN A 372 -22.09 -3.76 0.49
CA GLN A 372 -23.32 -4.13 1.19
C GLN A 372 -23.34 -3.60 2.62
N LEU A 373 -22.22 -3.69 3.35
CA LEU A 373 -22.09 -3.14 4.70
C LEU A 373 -22.29 -1.62 4.72
N VAL A 374 -21.70 -0.90 3.75
CA VAL A 374 -21.92 0.55 3.58
C VAL A 374 -23.39 0.86 3.33
N VAL A 375 -24.02 0.14 2.40
CA VAL A 375 -25.45 0.31 2.08
C VAL A 375 -26.33 0.10 3.30
N ASP A 376 -26.08 -0.96 4.06
CA ASP A 376 -26.85 -1.28 5.27
C ASP A 376 -26.67 -0.21 6.34
N ALA A 377 -25.43 0.21 6.62
CA ALA A 377 -25.13 1.19 7.66
C ALA A 377 -25.73 2.57 7.32
N LEU A 378 -25.58 3.04 6.07
CA LEU A 378 -26.18 4.30 5.63
C LEU A 378 -27.71 4.25 5.65
N SER A 379 -28.31 3.10 5.30
CA SER A 379 -29.77 2.94 5.34
C SER A 379 -30.30 3.04 6.78
N ARG A 380 -29.63 2.39 7.75
CA ARG A 380 -29.98 2.49 9.18
C ARG A 380 -29.91 3.93 9.69
N LEU A 381 -28.84 4.66 9.34
CA LEU A 381 -28.69 6.07 9.71
C LEU A 381 -29.80 6.93 9.10
N ALA A 382 -30.11 6.72 7.82
CA ALA A 382 -31.09 7.52 7.10
C ALA A 382 -32.53 7.25 7.57
N GLU A 383 -32.82 6.02 8.02
CA GLU A 383 -34.12 5.65 8.61
C GLU A 383 -34.31 6.23 10.02
N ALA A 384 -33.24 6.26 10.81
CA ALA A 384 -33.23 6.78 12.17
C ALA A 384 -33.25 8.32 12.24
N ALA A 385 -32.83 9.01 11.19
CA ALA A 385 -32.83 10.48 11.13
C ALA A 385 -34.24 11.09 11.09
N ASP A 386 -34.37 12.30 11.64
CA ASP A 386 -35.58 13.12 11.56
C ASP A 386 -35.82 13.58 10.13
N ARG A 387 -36.97 13.14 9.61
CA ARG A 387 -37.46 13.39 8.26
C ARG A 387 -38.72 14.24 8.25
N SER A 388 -39.19 14.71 9.40
CA SER A 388 -40.47 15.41 9.54
C SER A 388 -40.54 16.75 8.78
N TRP A 389 -39.38 17.36 8.53
CA TRP A 389 -39.22 18.62 7.78
C TRP A 389 -39.14 18.43 6.25
N ILE A 390 -38.99 17.19 5.76
CA ILE A 390 -38.86 16.91 4.32
C ILE A 390 -40.20 17.16 3.64
N ALA A 391 -40.22 18.09 2.68
CA ALA A 391 -41.43 18.47 1.96
C ALA A 391 -42.04 17.29 1.18
N GLU A 392 -43.37 17.29 1.07
CA GLU A 392 -44.10 16.29 0.28
C GLU A 392 -43.62 16.28 -1.19
N GLY A 393 -43.34 15.09 -1.72
CA GLY A 393 -42.80 14.87 -3.06
C GLY A 393 -41.29 15.12 -3.19
N SER A 394 -40.57 15.35 -2.08
CA SER A 394 -39.10 15.31 -2.03
C SER A 394 -38.63 13.94 -1.53
N VAL A 395 -37.50 13.48 -2.06
CA VAL A 395 -36.81 12.26 -1.62
C VAL A 395 -35.78 12.63 -0.54
N PRO A 396 -35.84 12.02 0.66
CA PRO A 396 -34.80 12.21 1.67
C PRO A 396 -33.51 11.52 1.22
N VAL A 397 -32.39 12.23 1.28
CA VAL A 397 -31.07 11.74 0.90
C VAL A 397 -30.07 12.07 2.00
N LEU A 398 -29.41 11.04 2.53
CA LEU A 398 -28.34 11.20 3.52
C LEU A 398 -27.02 11.35 2.80
N LEU A 399 -26.27 12.41 3.11
CA LEU A 399 -24.91 12.69 2.63
C LEU A 399 -23.94 12.49 3.80
N PHE A 400 -23.06 11.49 3.71
CA PHE A 400 -22.16 11.08 4.78
C PHE A 400 -20.70 11.41 4.47
N ASN A 401 -20.06 12.12 5.38
CA ASN A 401 -18.63 12.40 5.36
C ASN A 401 -17.89 11.45 6.29
N THR A 402 -17.03 10.60 5.73
CA THR A 402 -16.24 9.61 6.45
C THR A 402 -14.87 10.11 6.91
N LEU A 403 -14.62 11.43 6.91
CA LEU A 403 -13.37 12.01 7.41
C LEU A 403 -13.60 12.76 8.73
N PRO A 404 -12.61 12.81 9.63
CA PRO A 404 -12.72 13.46 10.95
C PRO A 404 -12.64 14.98 10.90
N TRP A 405 -12.77 15.61 9.73
CA TRP A 405 -12.86 17.06 9.59
C TRP A 405 -13.99 17.43 8.64
N SER A 406 -14.48 18.67 8.80
CA SER A 406 -15.49 19.21 7.90
C SER A 406 -14.92 19.42 6.51
N ARG A 407 -15.69 19.10 5.47
CA ARG A 407 -15.30 19.31 4.08
C ARG A 407 -16.48 19.65 3.19
N SER A 408 -16.17 20.27 2.05
CA SER A 408 -17.10 20.47 0.95
C SER A 408 -16.70 19.56 -0.21
N ALA A 409 -17.65 18.87 -0.83
CA ALA A 409 -17.37 17.94 -1.91
C ALA A 409 -18.55 17.80 -2.87
N SER A 410 -18.23 17.43 -4.10
CA SER A 410 -19.21 16.97 -5.08
C SER A 410 -19.60 15.52 -4.77
N VAL A 411 -20.89 15.24 -4.71
CA VAL A 411 -21.45 13.91 -4.42
C VAL A 411 -22.50 13.57 -5.48
N GLU A 412 -22.50 12.32 -5.95
CA GLU A 412 -23.51 11.81 -6.86
C GLU A 412 -24.60 11.08 -6.08
N ILE A 413 -25.86 11.39 -6.39
CA ILE A 413 -27.05 10.80 -5.80
C ILE A 413 -27.95 10.27 -6.92
N GLU A 414 -28.67 9.20 -6.67
CA GLU A 414 -29.61 8.62 -7.63
C GLU A 414 -31.05 8.92 -7.20
N LEU A 415 -31.84 9.51 -8.10
CA LEU A 415 -33.25 9.81 -7.88
C LEU A 415 -34.10 9.14 -8.96
N ASP A 416 -35.09 8.36 -8.54
CA ASP A 416 -36.06 7.77 -9.46
C ASP A 416 -37.29 8.67 -9.62
N ALA A 417 -37.70 8.87 -10.87
CA ALA A 417 -38.98 9.50 -11.18
C ALA A 417 -40.16 8.60 -10.78
N ASP A 418 -41.24 9.21 -10.28
CA ASP A 418 -42.49 8.48 -9.94
C ASP A 418 -43.27 8.01 -11.19
N ASP A 419 -42.93 8.56 -12.35
CA ASP A 419 -43.52 8.30 -13.67
C ASP A 419 -42.43 8.21 -14.76
N ASP A 420 -42.85 8.13 -16.03
CA ASP A 420 -41.94 8.09 -17.18
C ASP A 420 -41.30 9.45 -17.54
N THR A 421 -41.44 10.47 -16.69
CA THR A 421 -40.97 11.82 -16.96
C THR A 421 -39.44 11.92 -16.90
N VAL A 422 -38.88 12.47 -17.97
CA VAL A 422 -37.49 12.94 -18.00
C VAL A 422 -37.43 14.36 -17.44
N TYR A 423 -37.05 14.49 -16.18
CA TYR A 423 -36.82 15.77 -15.53
C TYR A 423 -35.53 16.44 -16.01
N ARG A 424 -35.48 17.78 -15.96
CA ARG A 424 -34.35 18.59 -16.46
C ARG A 424 -33.66 19.42 -15.39
N SER A 425 -34.17 19.40 -14.16
CA SER A 425 -33.56 20.07 -13.02
C SER A 425 -33.95 19.37 -11.73
N VAL A 426 -33.24 19.72 -10.67
CA VAL A 426 -33.41 19.18 -9.34
C VAL A 426 -33.23 20.31 -8.32
N GLU A 427 -34.05 20.28 -7.27
CA GLU A 427 -33.94 21.15 -6.11
C GLU A 427 -33.45 20.31 -4.93
N VAL A 428 -32.36 20.72 -4.28
CA VAL A 428 -31.81 20.04 -3.10
C VAL A 428 -31.73 21.04 -1.95
N VAL A 429 -32.39 20.73 -0.84
CA VAL A 429 -32.50 21.61 0.34
C VAL A 429 -32.24 20.86 1.64
N ASP A 430 -31.65 21.52 2.63
CA ASP A 430 -31.59 21.01 4.01
C ASP A 430 -32.71 21.56 4.90
N GLU A 431 -32.74 21.12 6.17
CA GLU A 431 -33.75 21.54 7.16
C GLU A 431 -33.78 23.05 7.39
N ARG A 432 -32.64 23.74 7.23
CA ARG A 432 -32.53 25.19 7.39
C ARG A 432 -33.01 25.95 6.15
N GLY A 433 -33.42 25.23 5.10
CA GLY A 433 -33.84 25.79 3.82
C GLY A 433 -32.67 26.25 2.94
N VAL A 434 -31.43 25.87 3.26
CA VAL A 434 -30.26 26.17 2.41
C VAL A 434 -30.36 25.32 1.14
N ARG A 435 -30.21 25.98 -0.01
CA ARG A 435 -30.24 25.35 -1.33
C ARG A 435 -28.83 24.99 -1.78
N TYR A 436 -28.65 23.75 -2.18
CA TYR A 436 -27.38 23.26 -2.72
C TYR A 436 -27.36 23.37 -4.25
N GLU A 437 -26.19 23.67 -4.81
CA GLU A 437 -26.00 23.61 -6.26
C GLU A 437 -26.05 22.14 -6.69
N ALA A 438 -26.96 21.83 -7.62
CA ALA A 438 -27.15 20.49 -8.11
C ALA A 438 -27.52 20.47 -9.60
N GLU A 439 -27.02 19.48 -10.31
CA GLU A 439 -27.25 19.27 -11.74
C GLU A 439 -27.57 17.81 -12.05
N ILE A 440 -28.35 17.57 -13.10
CA ILE A 440 -28.58 16.21 -13.60
C ILE A 440 -27.40 15.82 -14.49
N ALA A 441 -26.58 14.89 -14.02
CA ALA A 441 -25.39 14.41 -14.70
C ALA A 441 -25.68 13.25 -15.67
N GLY A 442 -26.73 12.46 -15.40
CA GLY A 442 -27.09 11.29 -16.20
C GLY A 442 -28.57 10.96 -16.08
N ILE A 443 -29.12 10.32 -17.11
CA ILE A 443 -30.49 9.82 -17.14
C ILE A 443 -30.50 8.46 -17.81
N GLU A 444 -31.09 7.47 -17.15
CA GLU A 444 -31.22 6.12 -17.69
C GLU A 444 -32.61 5.54 -17.38
N ARG A 445 -33.01 4.53 -18.17
CA ARG A 445 -34.21 3.74 -17.93
C ARG A 445 -33.79 2.35 -17.46
N LEU A 446 -34.30 1.93 -16.31
CA LEU A 446 -33.95 0.64 -15.72
C LEU A 446 -35.12 0.05 -14.94
N CYS A 447 -35.03 -1.24 -14.64
CA CYS A 447 -35.99 -1.92 -13.78
C CYS A 447 -35.33 -2.22 -12.42
N PRO A 448 -35.59 -1.42 -11.37
CA PRO A 448 -34.88 -1.55 -10.12
C PRO A 448 -35.32 -2.84 -9.42
N ILE A 449 -34.36 -3.49 -8.78
CA ILE A 449 -34.61 -4.67 -7.95
C ILE A 449 -34.35 -4.27 -6.51
N GLU A 450 -35.42 -4.15 -5.73
CA GLU A 450 -35.34 -4.01 -4.28
C GLU A 450 -36.08 -5.20 -3.65
N PRO A 451 -35.38 -6.18 -3.05
CA PRO A 451 -35.97 -7.44 -2.59
C PRO A 451 -37.15 -7.28 -1.63
N ASP A 452 -37.18 -6.17 -0.86
CA ASP A 452 -38.15 -5.91 0.20
C ASP A 452 -38.93 -4.60 0.03
N SER A 453 -38.90 -4.01 -1.16
CA SER A 453 -39.58 -2.74 -1.43
C SER A 453 -41.01 -2.95 -1.89
N ALA A 454 -41.96 -2.34 -1.17
CA ALA A 454 -43.33 -2.19 -1.66
C ALA A 454 -43.39 -1.28 -2.90
N ARG A 455 -42.39 -0.39 -3.07
CA ARG A 455 -42.29 0.53 -4.21
C ARG A 455 -41.86 -0.20 -5.48
N TYR A 456 -40.94 -1.17 -5.36
CA TYR A 456 -40.40 -1.93 -6.49
C TYR A 456 -40.45 -3.45 -6.25
N PRO A 457 -41.62 -4.10 -6.45
CA PRO A 457 -41.67 -5.55 -6.42
C PRO A 457 -40.76 -6.12 -7.52
N LEU A 458 -39.75 -6.92 -7.13
CA LEU A 458 -38.82 -7.71 -7.96
C LEU A 458 -39.00 -7.53 -9.48
N GLY A 459 -38.40 -6.48 -10.04
CA GLY A 459 -38.26 -6.31 -11.49
C GLY A 459 -39.56 -6.13 -12.28
N LYS A 460 -40.66 -5.68 -11.66
CA LYS A 460 -41.97 -5.59 -12.34
C LYS A 460 -42.29 -4.23 -12.97
N ARG A 461 -41.48 -3.19 -12.73
CA ARG A 461 -41.76 -1.83 -13.21
C ARG A 461 -40.48 -1.12 -13.64
N GLU A 462 -40.47 -0.58 -14.85
CA GLU A 462 -39.41 0.30 -15.35
C GLU A 462 -39.53 1.71 -14.73
N VAL A 463 -38.41 2.34 -14.42
CA VAL A 463 -38.31 3.71 -13.90
C VAL A 463 -37.29 4.51 -14.70
N VAL A 464 -37.48 5.84 -14.73
CA VAL A 464 -36.46 6.76 -15.21
C VAL A 464 -35.62 7.20 -14.01
N ARG A 465 -34.34 6.79 -13.98
CA ARG A 465 -33.38 7.18 -12.95
C ARG A 465 -32.58 8.39 -13.42
N HIS A 466 -32.46 9.37 -12.54
CA HIS A 466 -31.65 10.57 -12.71
C HIS A 466 -30.45 10.51 -11.77
N THR A 467 -29.25 10.45 -12.34
CA THR A 467 -28.01 10.67 -11.59
C THR A 467 -27.82 12.17 -11.42
N VAL A 468 -27.86 12.62 -10.17
CA VAL A 468 -27.75 14.03 -9.80
C VAL A 468 -26.43 14.27 -9.09
N ARG A 469 -25.67 15.26 -9.55
CA ARG A 469 -24.47 15.75 -8.87
C ARG A 469 -24.84 16.91 -7.97
N VAL A 470 -24.54 16.80 -6.69
CA VAL A 470 -24.79 17.83 -5.66
C VAL A 470 -23.46 18.33 -5.14
N PHE A 471 -23.27 19.65 -5.06
CA PHE A 471 -22.14 20.23 -4.36
C PHE A 471 -22.50 20.47 -2.90
N ALA A 472 -22.13 19.53 -2.03
CA ALA A 472 -22.40 19.59 -0.60
C ALA A 472 -21.32 20.43 0.10
N THR A 473 -21.73 21.48 0.79
CA THR A 473 -20.83 22.39 1.50
C THR A 473 -20.78 22.10 2.99
N SER A 474 -19.58 22.11 3.58
CA SER A 474 -19.38 22.03 5.04
C SER A 474 -20.09 20.83 5.69
N LEU A 475 -19.90 19.63 5.12
CA LEU A 475 -20.41 18.39 5.71
C LEU A 475 -19.74 18.14 7.06
N PRO A 476 -20.50 17.70 8.08
CA PRO A 476 -19.94 17.49 9.42
C PRO A 476 -18.88 16.38 9.43
N PRO A 477 -17.89 16.46 10.34
CA PRO A 477 -16.83 15.45 10.48
C PRO A 477 -17.38 14.13 11.01
N PHE A 478 -16.92 13.00 10.45
CA PHE A 478 -17.42 11.64 10.69
C PHE A 478 -18.93 11.65 10.92
N GLY A 479 -19.68 12.13 9.95
CA GLY A 479 -21.02 12.64 10.18
C GLY A 479 -21.84 12.71 8.92
N TYR A 480 -23.12 13.03 9.08
CA TYR A 480 -24.02 13.17 7.94
C TYR A 480 -24.84 14.44 7.98
N ARG A 481 -25.34 14.80 6.80
CA ARG A 481 -26.45 15.75 6.60
C ARG A 481 -27.53 15.11 5.75
N LEU A 482 -28.76 15.21 6.22
CA LEU A 482 -29.95 14.83 5.48
C LEU A 482 -30.42 16.01 4.63
N VAL A 483 -30.69 15.77 3.35
CA VAL A 483 -31.23 16.74 2.40
C VAL A 483 -32.51 16.20 1.76
N GLY A 484 -33.46 17.08 1.43
CA GLY A 484 -34.60 16.77 0.59
C GLY A 484 -34.30 17.10 -0.86
N ALA A 485 -34.33 16.10 -1.74
CA ALA A 485 -34.09 16.26 -3.17
C ALA A 485 -35.37 16.08 -3.99
N ARG A 486 -35.69 17.02 -4.88
CA ARG A 486 -36.93 17.01 -5.67
C ARG A 486 -36.66 17.30 -7.14
N LEU A 487 -37.04 16.37 -8.00
CA LEU A 487 -37.01 16.55 -9.46
C LEU A 487 -38.05 17.58 -9.91
N LYS A 488 -37.69 18.47 -10.85
CA LYS A 488 -38.56 19.54 -11.36
C LYS A 488 -38.58 19.56 -12.90
N LYS A 489 -39.76 19.83 -13.47
CA LYS A 489 -39.97 19.86 -14.94
C LYS A 489 -39.34 21.09 -15.60
N GLN A 490 -39.30 22.22 -14.88
CA GLN A 490 -38.74 23.47 -15.39
C GLN A 490 -37.29 23.64 -14.93
N PRO A 491 -36.37 24.06 -15.82
CA PRO A 491 -34.98 24.30 -15.44
C PRO A 491 -34.91 25.37 -14.35
N VAL A 492 -34.19 25.09 -13.26
CA VAL A 492 -33.80 26.11 -12.29
C VAL A 492 -32.57 26.81 -12.87
N LEU A 493 -32.74 28.05 -13.33
CA LEU A 493 -31.65 28.87 -13.89
C LEU A 493 -30.73 29.35 -12.76
N ASN A 494 -29.71 28.56 -12.42
CA ASN A 494 -28.65 28.98 -11.50
C ASN A 494 -27.60 29.83 -12.25
N GLY A 495 -27.91 31.11 -12.46
CA GLY A 495 -26.96 32.09 -13.01
C GLY A 495 -26.58 31.86 -14.49
N LEU A 496 -26.29 32.95 -15.20
CA LEU A 496 -25.88 32.86 -16.61
C LEU A 496 -24.50 32.18 -16.73
N PRO A 497 -24.30 31.35 -17.78
CA PRO A 497 -23.01 30.75 -18.06
C PRO A 497 -21.97 31.85 -18.34
N LEU A 498 -20.83 31.80 -17.65
CA LEU A 498 -19.61 32.39 -18.20
C LEU A 498 -19.25 31.52 -19.39
N GLN A 499 -19.27 32.08 -20.61
CA GLN A 499 -18.85 31.33 -21.79
C GLN A 499 -17.50 30.66 -21.54
N PRO A 500 -17.33 29.36 -21.88
CA PRO A 500 -16.03 28.73 -21.85
C PRO A 500 -15.14 29.43 -22.88
N SER A 501 -14.23 30.29 -22.41
CA SER A 501 -13.23 30.90 -23.27
C SER A 501 -11.91 30.15 -23.11
N GLY A 502 -11.64 29.25 -24.08
CA GLY A 502 -10.33 28.66 -24.30
C GLY A 502 -10.04 27.34 -23.57
N ALA A 503 -8.78 26.92 -23.66
CA ALA A 503 -8.26 25.66 -23.15
C ALA A 503 -7.94 25.70 -21.63
N ALA A 504 -8.74 26.39 -20.82
CA ALA A 504 -8.41 26.65 -19.41
C ALA A 504 -9.60 26.51 -18.45
N ILE A 505 -9.31 26.07 -17.23
CA ILE A 505 -10.20 26.12 -16.06
C ILE A 505 -9.54 26.95 -14.95
N GLY A 506 -10.35 27.58 -14.12
CA GLY A 506 -9.84 28.39 -13.01
C GLY A 506 -10.92 28.74 -12.00
N ASN A 507 -10.49 29.03 -10.79
CA ASN A 507 -11.31 29.49 -9.68
C ASN A 507 -10.64 30.70 -8.99
N GLU A 508 -10.96 30.98 -7.73
CA GLU A 508 -10.40 32.10 -6.97
C GLU A 508 -8.90 31.96 -6.62
N PHE A 509 -8.33 30.75 -6.69
CA PHE A 509 -6.96 30.48 -6.27
C PHE A 509 -6.01 30.19 -7.44
N ILE A 510 -6.47 29.44 -8.43
CA ILE A 510 -5.60 28.89 -9.47
C ILE A 510 -6.27 28.94 -10.85
N ARG A 511 -5.43 28.95 -11.88
CA ARG A 511 -5.82 28.73 -13.27
C ARG A 511 -4.92 27.66 -13.89
N VAL A 512 -5.54 26.65 -14.48
CA VAL A 512 -4.87 25.57 -15.22
C VAL A 512 -5.24 25.67 -16.69
N THR A 513 -4.24 25.65 -17.56
CA THR A 513 -4.41 25.76 -19.02
C THR A 513 -3.77 24.56 -19.68
N ALA A 514 -4.50 23.90 -20.57
CA ALA A 514 -3.95 22.89 -21.48
C ALA A 514 -3.30 23.58 -22.68
N GLU A 515 -2.03 23.26 -22.90
CA GLU A 515 -1.23 23.81 -23.98
C GLU A 515 -1.36 22.95 -25.26
N PRO A 516 -1.11 23.50 -26.45
CA PRO A 516 -1.19 22.75 -27.71
C PRO A 516 -0.22 21.57 -27.81
N ASP A 517 0.88 21.59 -27.04
CA ASP A 517 1.87 20.51 -26.95
C ASP A 517 1.44 19.37 -26.02
N GLY A 518 0.25 19.49 -25.40
CA GLY A 518 -0.34 18.50 -24.51
C GLY A 518 0.04 18.65 -23.04
N THR A 519 0.96 19.57 -22.71
CA THR A 519 1.33 19.86 -21.33
C THR A 519 0.35 20.81 -20.65
N LEU A 520 0.51 20.99 -19.34
CA LEU A 520 -0.27 21.92 -18.54
C LEU A 520 0.57 23.10 -18.08
N THR A 521 -0.02 24.29 -18.16
CA THR A 521 0.44 25.50 -17.48
C THR A 521 -0.40 25.74 -16.23
N TRP A 522 0.28 25.89 -15.09
CA TRP A 522 -0.30 26.23 -13.80
C TRP A 522 0.01 27.68 -13.44
N LEU A 523 -1.01 28.45 -13.07
CA LEU A 523 -0.88 29.81 -12.56
C LEU A 523 -1.54 29.89 -11.17
N ASP A 524 -0.75 30.20 -10.16
CA ASP A 524 -1.26 30.59 -8.84
C ASP A 524 -1.66 32.07 -8.88
N LEU A 525 -2.95 32.36 -8.63
CA LEU A 525 -3.50 33.71 -8.72
C LEU A 525 -3.16 34.58 -7.50
N GLU A 526 -2.76 33.97 -6.38
CA GLU A 526 -2.37 34.67 -5.16
C GLU A 526 -0.89 35.08 -5.24
N THR A 527 -0.02 34.18 -5.65
CA THR A 527 1.43 34.44 -5.71
C THR A 527 1.91 34.98 -7.05
N GLY A 528 1.10 34.80 -8.11
CA GLY A 528 1.48 35.07 -9.49
C GLY A 528 2.48 34.05 -10.07
N GLU A 529 2.82 32.99 -9.33
CA GLU A 529 3.76 31.97 -9.78
C GLU A 529 3.17 31.19 -10.96
N ARG A 530 3.96 31.07 -12.03
CA ARG A 530 3.61 30.32 -13.23
C ARG A 530 4.57 29.16 -13.45
N ARG A 531 4.03 27.96 -13.62
CA ARG A 531 4.78 26.74 -13.98
C ARG A 531 4.25 26.17 -15.28
N THR A 532 5.14 25.73 -16.15
CA THR A 532 4.82 25.26 -17.52
C THR A 532 5.42 23.89 -17.76
N GLY A 533 4.91 23.16 -18.76
CA GLY A 533 5.47 21.85 -19.13
C GLY A 533 5.14 20.74 -18.15
N LEU A 534 4.15 20.95 -17.27
CA LEU A 534 3.69 19.94 -16.32
C LEU A 534 2.86 18.87 -17.04
N HIS A 535 2.72 17.70 -16.42
CA HIS A 535 1.83 16.64 -16.91
C HIS A 535 2.19 16.17 -18.32
N ARG A 536 3.49 15.94 -18.57
CA ARG A 536 3.96 15.40 -19.84
C ARG A 536 3.95 13.88 -19.79
N PHE A 537 3.44 13.23 -20.83
CA PHE A 537 3.54 11.78 -20.97
C PHE A 537 4.91 11.38 -21.52
N GLU A 538 5.46 10.28 -21.01
CA GLU A 538 6.65 9.63 -21.57
C GLU A 538 6.42 8.13 -21.70
N ASP A 539 6.66 7.60 -22.88
CA ASP A 539 6.63 6.17 -23.18
C ASP A 539 8.05 5.68 -23.53
N SER A 540 8.54 4.67 -22.81
CA SER A 540 9.88 4.09 -22.96
C SER A 540 9.80 2.57 -23.10
N GLY A 541 10.82 1.93 -23.68
CA GLY A 541 10.84 0.47 -23.80
C GLY A 541 11.13 -0.23 -22.46
N ASP A 542 10.53 -1.40 -22.27
CA ASP A 542 10.82 -2.31 -21.15
C ASP A 542 10.87 -3.76 -21.63
N VAL A 543 12.08 -4.33 -21.65
CA VAL A 543 12.33 -5.74 -22.02
C VAL A 543 12.67 -6.60 -20.80
N GLY A 544 12.38 -6.09 -19.60
CA GLY A 544 12.53 -6.82 -18.36
C GLY A 544 11.42 -7.83 -18.10
N ASP A 545 11.11 -8.00 -16.82
CA ASP A 545 10.18 -8.99 -16.29
C ASP A 545 9.31 -8.36 -15.20
N GLU A 546 8.48 -9.15 -14.52
CA GLU A 546 7.57 -8.61 -13.49
C GLU A 546 8.28 -8.03 -12.27
N TYR A 547 9.55 -8.35 -12.05
CA TYR A 547 10.33 -7.82 -10.93
C TYR A 547 11.12 -6.56 -11.30
N SER A 548 11.69 -6.54 -12.50
CA SER A 548 12.72 -5.57 -12.90
C SER A 548 12.33 -4.84 -14.17
N TYR A 549 12.33 -3.51 -14.10
CA TYR A 549 12.30 -2.66 -15.30
C TYR A 549 13.67 -2.74 -15.97
N SER A 550 13.70 -3.06 -17.25
CA SER A 550 14.95 -3.13 -18.00
C SER A 550 14.79 -2.48 -19.36
N PRO A 551 15.27 -1.24 -19.54
CA PRO A 551 15.19 -0.60 -20.84
C PRO A 551 16.06 -1.37 -21.85
N PRO A 552 15.65 -1.47 -23.12
CA PRO A 552 16.51 -1.98 -24.19
C PRO A 552 17.85 -1.25 -24.21
N VAL A 553 18.93 -1.91 -24.61
CA VAL A 553 20.26 -1.28 -24.71
C VAL A 553 20.23 -0.02 -25.58
N LEU A 554 19.46 -0.05 -26.67
CA LEU A 554 19.18 1.11 -27.53
C LEU A 554 17.75 1.58 -27.27
N ASN A 555 17.51 2.11 -26.06
CA ASN A 555 16.20 2.60 -25.67
C ASN A 555 15.88 3.94 -26.32
N GLU A 556 14.62 4.11 -26.70
CA GLU A 556 14.08 5.33 -27.26
C GLU A 556 12.82 5.71 -26.44
N SER A 557 12.60 7.02 -26.26
CA SER A 557 11.46 7.54 -25.51
C SER A 557 10.58 8.44 -26.37
N TRP A 558 9.26 8.29 -26.25
CA TRP A 558 8.24 9.07 -26.94
C TRP A 558 7.54 9.99 -25.94
N THR A 559 7.64 11.31 -26.15
CA THR A 559 7.19 12.33 -25.18
C THR A 559 6.23 13.38 -25.73
N ALA A 560 5.84 13.26 -27.00
CA ALA A 560 5.07 14.25 -27.73
C ALA A 560 3.74 13.66 -28.23
N PRO A 561 2.74 13.45 -27.35
CA PRO A 561 1.42 13.03 -27.79
C PRO A 561 0.75 14.13 -28.62
N VAL A 562 -0.03 13.73 -29.64
CA VAL A 562 -0.84 14.67 -30.43
C VAL A 562 -2.13 14.98 -29.68
N VAL A 563 -2.36 16.25 -29.36
CA VAL A 563 -3.63 16.72 -28.78
C VAL A 563 -4.72 16.66 -29.86
N ARG A 564 -5.71 15.78 -29.67
CA ARG A 564 -6.85 15.58 -30.58
C ARG A 564 -7.95 16.61 -30.34
N SER A 565 -8.24 16.89 -29.07
CA SER A 565 -9.28 17.85 -28.70
C SER A 565 -9.09 18.34 -27.27
N ILE A 566 -9.46 19.60 -27.03
CA ILE A 566 -9.59 20.18 -25.70
C ILE A 566 -11.04 20.67 -25.57
N SER A 567 -11.71 20.27 -24.48
CA SER A 567 -13.06 20.73 -24.18
C SER A 567 -13.20 21.06 -22.70
N VAL A 568 -13.98 22.09 -22.38
CA VAL A 568 -14.34 22.43 -21.00
C VAL A 568 -15.83 22.17 -20.82
N LYS A 569 -16.18 21.48 -19.74
CA LYS A 569 -17.55 21.22 -19.27
C LYS A 569 -17.77 21.80 -17.88
N GLY A 570 -19.02 22.12 -17.56
CA GLY A 570 -19.47 22.66 -16.28
C GLY A 570 -20.24 23.97 -16.48
N ASP A 571 -21.56 23.90 -16.33
CA ASP A 571 -22.49 25.02 -16.52
C ASP A 571 -22.73 25.81 -15.21
N GLY A 572 -22.15 25.36 -14.09
CA GLY A 572 -22.30 25.91 -12.74
C GLY A 572 -21.11 26.77 -12.27
N ARG A 573 -21.30 27.51 -11.16
CA ARG A 573 -20.23 28.29 -10.52
C ARG A 573 -19.28 27.42 -9.70
N SER A 574 -19.72 26.22 -9.30
CA SER A 574 -19.02 25.43 -8.27
C SER A 574 -18.01 24.41 -8.79
N CYS A 575 -18.11 23.94 -10.04
CA CYS A 575 -17.22 22.89 -10.56
C CYS A 575 -17.01 23.00 -12.07
N ARG A 576 -15.78 22.82 -12.53
CA ARG A 576 -15.41 22.81 -13.96
C ARG A 576 -14.48 21.67 -14.28
N THR A 577 -14.67 21.05 -15.44
CA THR A 577 -13.84 19.96 -15.93
C THR A 577 -13.23 20.30 -17.28
N LEU A 578 -11.90 20.28 -17.37
CA LEU A 578 -11.11 20.37 -18.60
C LEU A 578 -10.79 18.95 -19.06
N THR A 579 -11.25 18.57 -20.24
CA THR A 579 -10.93 17.28 -20.87
C THR A 579 -9.95 17.50 -22.01
N VAL A 580 -8.81 16.81 -21.95
CA VAL A 580 -7.82 16.76 -23.02
C VAL A 580 -7.75 15.34 -23.57
N ARG A 581 -7.88 15.20 -24.88
CA ARG A 581 -7.73 13.91 -25.59
C ARG A 581 -6.42 13.90 -26.35
N TYR A 582 -5.67 12.83 -26.20
CA TYR A 582 -4.36 12.64 -26.77
C TYR A 582 -4.33 11.35 -27.60
N ALA A 583 -3.54 11.37 -28.67
CA ALA A 583 -3.08 10.16 -29.33
C ALA A 583 -1.56 10.11 -29.26
N LEU A 584 -1.02 9.08 -28.60
CA LEU A 584 0.41 8.83 -28.53
C LEU A 584 0.75 7.67 -29.46
N GLU A 585 1.55 7.94 -30.50
CA GLU A 585 2.09 6.89 -31.37
C GLU A 585 3.38 6.36 -30.72
N ALA A 586 3.37 5.10 -30.31
CA ALA A 586 4.48 4.44 -29.62
C ALA A 586 4.81 3.11 -30.31
N PRO A 587 6.05 2.60 -30.24
CA PRO A 587 6.37 1.26 -30.72
C PRO A 587 5.44 0.20 -30.14
N ARG A 588 4.92 -0.66 -31.01
CA ARG A 588 3.97 -1.72 -30.68
C ARG A 588 4.54 -2.73 -29.68
N SER A 589 5.83 -3.03 -29.78
CA SER A 589 6.55 -3.98 -28.90
C SER A 589 8.06 -3.72 -28.95
N ALA A 590 8.82 -4.52 -28.19
CA ALA A 590 10.25 -4.65 -28.39
C ALA A 590 10.56 -5.25 -29.78
N GLY A 591 11.77 -5.00 -30.28
CA GLY A 591 12.31 -5.65 -31.47
C GLY A 591 12.58 -7.14 -31.22
N ALA A 592 12.81 -7.91 -32.29
CA ALA A 592 12.97 -9.37 -32.21
C ALA A 592 14.12 -9.83 -31.29
N ASP A 593 15.19 -9.03 -31.17
CA ASP A 593 16.35 -9.30 -30.30
C ASP A 593 16.24 -8.63 -28.92
N GLY A 594 15.17 -7.85 -28.68
CA GLY A 594 14.94 -7.07 -27.47
C GLY A 594 15.98 -5.96 -27.18
N ARG A 595 16.96 -5.74 -28.07
CA ARG A 595 18.02 -4.74 -27.86
C ARG A 595 17.57 -3.32 -28.19
N ARG A 596 16.44 -3.18 -28.89
CA ARG A 596 15.78 -1.93 -29.27
C ARG A 596 14.27 -2.14 -29.32
N ARG A 597 13.53 -1.04 -29.46
CA ARG A 597 12.08 -1.11 -29.74
C ARG A 597 11.80 -1.43 -31.21
N GLY A 598 10.64 -2.00 -31.49
CA GLY A 598 10.20 -2.32 -32.84
C GLY A 598 9.90 -1.07 -33.69
N ALA A 599 9.91 -1.22 -35.01
CA ALA A 599 9.61 -0.12 -35.94
C ALA A 599 8.11 0.08 -36.18
N GLU A 600 7.28 -0.93 -35.90
CA GLU A 600 5.82 -0.84 -36.02
C GLU A 600 5.28 0.01 -34.87
N LEU A 601 4.45 1.01 -35.19
CA LEU A 601 3.83 1.89 -34.22
C LEU A 601 2.40 1.45 -33.94
N GLU A 602 1.99 1.59 -32.69
CA GLU A 602 0.65 1.40 -32.19
C GLU A 602 0.18 2.74 -31.57
N ARG A 603 -1.11 3.05 -31.72
CA ARG A 603 -1.69 4.26 -31.14
C ARG A 603 -2.28 3.96 -29.78
N LEU A 604 -1.79 4.66 -28.76
CA LEU A 604 -2.39 4.73 -27.44
C LEU A 604 -3.35 5.92 -27.38
N GLU A 605 -4.64 5.64 -27.14
CA GLU A 605 -5.65 6.68 -26.89
C GLU A 605 -5.64 7.05 -25.40
N ILE A 606 -5.36 8.31 -25.10
CA ILE A 606 -5.28 8.81 -23.73
C ILE A 606 -6.27 9.95 -23.53
N VAL A 607 -6.99 9.93 -22.42
CA VAL A 607 -7.97 10.95 -22.05
C VAL A 607 -7.67 11.42 -20.64
N THR A 608 -7.36 12.71 -20.46
CA THR A 608 -7.18 13.31 -19.13
C THR A 608 -8.32 14.29 -18.85
N GLU A 609 -9.02 14.08 -17.74
CA GLU A 609 -10.06 14.97 -17.23
C GLU A 609 -9.55 15.64 -15.95
N LEU A 610 -9.42 16.97 -15.97
CA LEU A 610 -9.01 17.79 -14.85
C LEU A 610 -10.22 18.52 -14.29
N THR A 611 -10.57 18.26 -13.04
CA THR A 611 -11.73 18.85 -12.37
C THR A 611 -11.27 19.80 -11.27
N LEU A 612 -11.72 21.05 -11.35
CA LEU A 612 -11.47 22.09 -10.37
C LEU A 612 -12.79 22.58 -9.78
N THR A 613 -12.86 22.60 -8.45
CA THR A 613 -14.03 23.02 -7.68
C THR A 613 -13.78 24.39 -7.06
N ALA A 614 -14.83 25.20 -6.90
CA ALA A 614 -14.77 26.45 -6.15
C ALA A 614 -14.32 26.17 -4.69
N GLY A 615 -13.54 27.07 -4.10
CA GLY A 615 -13.04 26.88 -2.74
C GLY A 615 -11.85 25.92 -2.61
N SER A 616 -11.39 25.28 -3.69
CA SER A 616 -10.32 24.27 -3.62
C SER A 616 -9.08 24.64 -4.44
N ARG A 617 -7.89 24.40 -3.90
CA ARG A 617 -6.61 24.48 -4.62
C ARG A 617 -6.20 23.14 -5.28
N VAL A 618 -7.01 22.10 -5.08
CA VAL A 618 -6.73 20.73 -5.55
C VAL A 618 -7.38 20.50 -6.91
N VAL A 619 -6.60 20.09 -7.89
CA VAL A 619 -7.10 19.69 -9.21
C VAL A 619 -7.16 18.17 -9.27
N ALA A 620 -8.37 17.64 -9.24
CA ALA A 620 -8.62 16.21 -9.38
C ALA A 620 -8.43 15.80 -10.84
N CYS A 621 -7.62 14.78 -11.08
CA CYS A 621 -7.27 14.30 -12.41
C CYS A 621 -7.71 12.85 -12.58
N ARG A 622 -8.34 12.56 -13.71
CA ARG A 622 -8.67 11.21 -14.15
C ARG A 622 -8.06 10.98 -15.52
N THR A 623 -7.04 10.13 -15.62
CA THR A 623 -6.43 9.76 -16.91
C THR A 623 -6.83 8.36 -17.29
N THR A 624 -7.48 8.21 -18.43
CA THR A 624 -7.81 6.91 -19.01
C THR A 624 -6.83 6.61 -20.14
N VAL A 625 -6.21 5.43 -20.13
CA VAL A 625 -5.30 4.95 -21.18
C VAL A 625 -5.90 3.66 -21.74
N ASP A 626 -6.11 3.61 -23.05
CA ASP A 626 -6.38 2.36 -23.75
C ASP A 626 -5.03 1.74 -24.17
N ASN A 627 -4.51 0.82 -23.34
CA ASN A 627 -3.19 0.26 -23.57
C ASN A 627 -3.23 -0.88 -24.58
N THR A 628 -2.61 -0.66 -25.73
CA THR A 628 -2.49 -1.64 -26.83
C THR A 628 -1.04 -2.00 -27.17
N ALA A 629 -0.07 -1.28 -26.58
CA ALA A 629 1.36 -1.51 -26.77
C ALA A 629 1.92 -2.54 -25.76
N ARG A 630 3.06 -3.14 -26.12
CA ARG A 630 3.76 -4.18 -25.36
C ARG A 630 5.18 -3.74 -25.03
N ASP A 631 5.79 -4.40 -24.05
CA ASP A 631 7.21 -4.26 -23.68
C ASP A 631 7.61 -2.77 -23.50
N HIS A 632 6.83 -2.05 -22.70
CA HIS A 632 6.95 -0.59 -22.54
C HIS A 632 6.54 -0.12 -21.15
N ARG A 633 6.96 1.10 -20.79
CA ARG A 633 6.61 1.80 -19.55
C ARG A 633 6.13 3.20 -19.87
N LEU A 634 4.95 3.55 -19.37
CA LEU A 634 4.32 4.87 -19.53
C LEU A 634 4.37 5.66 -18.21
N ARG A 635 4.81 6.92 -18.27
CA ARG A 635 5.00 7.81 -17.11
C ARG A 635 4.38 9.19 -17.30
N LEU A 636 4.09 9.86 -16.19
CA LEU A 636 3.80 11.30 -16.12
C LEU A 636 5.01 12.05 -15.57
N LEU A 637 5.42 13.10 -16.26
CA LEU A 637 6.57 13.92 -15.93
C LEU A 637 6.15 15.30 -15.43
N PHE A 638 6.79 15.74 -14.35
CA PHE A 638 6.60 17.04 -13.72
C PHE A 638 7.97 17.71 -13.53
N PRO A 639 8.35 18.70 -14.37
CA PRO A 639 9.55 19.49 -14.12
C PRO A 639 9.37 20.33 -12.86
N LEU A 640 10.27 20.17 -11.90
CA LEU A 640 10.25 20.82 -10.58
C LEU A 640 11.52 21.65 -10.37
N ASP A 641 11.75 22.60 -11.27
CA ASP A 641 12.90 23.51 -11.18
C ASP A 641 12.86 24.34 -9.88
N GLY A 642 14.02 24.46 -9.22
CA GLY A 642 14.15 25.20 -7.96
C GLY A 642 13.62 24.47 -6.72
N LYS A 643 13.35 23.15 -6.79
CA LYS A 643 13.04 22.31 -5.62
C LYS A 643 14.12 22.44 -4.54
N ARG A 644 13.71 22.34 -3.28
CA ARG A 644 14.55 22.38 -2.07
C ARG A 644 14.51 21.05 -1.34
N GLY A 645 15.69 20.47 -1.08
CA GLY A 645 15.82 19.19 -0.39
C GLY A 645 15.23 18.02 -1.18
N PRO A 646 15.21 16.81 -0.62
CA PRO A 646 14.78 15.60 -1.34
C PRO A 646 13.26 15.57 -1.59
N VAL A 647 12.86 14.80 -2.60
CA VAL A 647 11.45 14.44 -2.80
C VAL A 647 11.00 13.57 -1.62
N ARG A 648 9.83 13.84 -1.07
CA ARG A 648 9.24 13.10 0.04
C ARG A 648 8.01 12.33 -0.42
N ALA A 649 7.82 11.13 0.10
CA ALA A 649 6.75 10.22 -0.27
C ALA A 649 6.07 9.65 0.98
N GLY A 650 4.75 9.43 0.90
CA GLY A 650 4.03 8.70 1.94
C GLY A 650 4.43 7.23 1.95
N ALA A 651 4.42 6.62 3.13
CA ALA A 651 4.52 5.19 3.35
C ALA A 651 3.72 4.79 4.59
N ALA A 652 3.65 3.50 4.89
CA ALA A 652 2.94 2.98 6.06
C ALA A 652 3.40 3.68 7.35
N TYR A 653 2.56 4.60 7.83
CA TYR A 653 2.78 5.46 9.00
C TYR A 653 4.04 6.34 8.98
N ASP A 654 4.59 6.65 7.80
CA ASP A 654 5.75 7.54 7.67
C ASP A 654 5.67 8.43 6.41
N VAL A 655 6.53 9.45 6.38
CA VAL A 655 6.83 10.30 5.24
C VAL A 655 8.33 10.19 5.01
N MET A 656 8.72 9.37 4.03
CA MET A 656 10.12 9.06 3.76
C MET A 656 10.69 9.95 2.67
N ALA A 657 12.01 10.09 2.67
CA ALA A 657 12.78 10.67 1.59
C ALA A 657 13.86 9.68 1.16
N TRP A 658 14.04 9.52 -0.13
CA TRP A 658 15.08 8.66 -0.70
C TRP A 658 16.25 9.51 -1.23
N PRO A 659 17.48 8.96 -1.32
CA PRO A 659 18.62 9.69 -1.85
C PRO A 659 18.36 10.21 -3.27
N GLU A 660 18.76 11.44 -3.55
CA GLU A 660 18.55 12.07 -4.86
C GLU A 660 19.60 11.69 -5.90
N ALA A 661 20.80 11.34 -5.42
CA ALA A 661 21.90 10.84 -6.21
C ALA A 661 22.13 9.39 -5.81
N ILE A 662 21.94 8.48 -6.78
CA ILE A 662 22.15 7.05 -6.59
C ILE A 662 23.49 6.70 -7.23
N GLU A 663 24.41 6.27 -6.38
CA GLU A 663 25.65 5.66 -6.83
C GLU A 663 25.43 4.16 -7.01
N GLN A 664 25.83 3.70 -8.17
CA GLN A 664 25.72 2.33 -8.61
C GLN A 664 26.96 1.55 -8.11
N PRO A 665 26.83 0.31 -7.60
CA PRO A 665 27.96 -0.47 -7.10
C PRO A 665 29.08 -0.72 -8.14
N PRO A 666 30.26 -1.21 -7.76
CA PRO A 666 31.26 -1.65 -8.71
C PRO A 666 30.79 -2.89 -9.51
N GLU A 667 31.12 -2.98 -10.81
CA GLU A 667 30.68 -4.07 -11.71
C GLU A 667 31.11 -5.49 -11.24
N ASP A 668 32.20 -5.60 -10.48
CA ASP A 668 32.77 -6.88 -10.04
C ASP A 668 32.06 -7.52 -8.83
N VAL A 669 31.20 -6.75 -8.16
CA VAL A 669 30.36 -7.20 -7.03
C VAL A 669 28.86 -7.00 -7.30
N TRP A 670 28.53 -6.75 -8.56
CA TRP A 670 27.23 -6.29 -9.03
C TRP A 670 26.26 -7.43 -9.31
N VAL A 671 25.15 -7.48 -8.55
CA VAL A 671 24.03 -8.40 -8.80
C VAL A 671 22.86 -7.66 -9.44
N GLU A 672 22.45 -6.56 -8.81
CA GLU A 672 21.30 -5.74 -9.18
C GLU A 672 21.65 -4.26 -9.04
N ASN A 673 21.05 -3.41 -9.87
CA ASN A 673 21.26 -1.97 -9.82
C ASN A 673 20.61 -1.39 -8.56
N GLU A 674 21.28 -0.45 -7.89
CA GLU A 674 20.65 0.31 -6.81
C GLU A 674 19.37 0.99 -7.32
N PRO A 675 18.27 0.98 -6.54
CA PRO A 675 16.97 1.44 -7.03
C PRO A 675 17.02 2.92 -7.37
N THR A 676 16.57 3.26 -8.57
CA THR A 676 16.28 4.66 -8.95
C THR A 676 14.78 4.97 -8.86
N ALA A 677 13.95 3.93 -8.89
CA ALA A 677 12.52 3.99 -8.65
C ALA A 677 12.20 3.63 -7.21
N PHE A 678 11.32 4.42 -6.58
CA PHE A 678 11.02 4.36 -5.16
C PHE A 678 9.54 4.19 -4.89
N PRO A 679 9.19 3.55 -3.75
CA PRO A 679 7.81 3.38 -3.35
C PRO A 679 7.20 4.69 -2.86
N PHE A 680 5.92 4.88 -3.16
CA PHE A 680 5.07 5.81 -2.43
C PHE A 680 3.70 5.21 -2.15
N GLN A 681 3.07 5.65 -1.07
CA GLN A 681 1.68 5.40 -0.75
C GLN A 681 0.96 6.73 -0.68
N HIS A 682 -0.18 6.82 -1.37
CA HIS A 682 -1.12 7.94 -1.35
C HIS A 682 -0.60 9.26 -1.94
N PHE A 683 0.65 9.67 -1.67
CA PHE A 683 1.20 10.95 -2.12
C PHE A 683 2.72 11.00 -2.26
N VAL A 684 3.17 11.93 -3.09
CA VAL A 684 4.57 12.40 -3.25
C VAL A 684 4.55 13.93 -3.25
N TYR A 685 5.51 14.56 -2.59
CA TYR A 685 5.63 16.02 -2.58
C TYR A 685 7.07 16.52 -2.63
N ALA A 686 7.18 17.76 -3.06
CA ALA A 686 8.43 18.49 -3.20
C ALA A 686 8.23 19.94 -2.78
N ASP A 687 9.09 20.42 -1.89
CA ASP A 687 9.09 21.82 -1.45
C ASP A 687 9.93 22.68 -2.41
N GLY A 688 9.39 23.83 -2.81
CA GLY A 688 10.11 24.87 -3.54
C GLY A 688 10.32 26.13 -2.67
N PRO A 689 10.86 27.22 -3.23
CA PRO A 689 11.17 28.42 -2.45
C PRO A 689 9.92 29.18 -2.01
N ARG A 690 8.87 29.15 -2.83
CA ARG A 690 7.62 29.88 -2.63
C ARG A 690 6.37 29.01 -2.67
N SER A 691 6.48 27.77 -3.12
CA SER A 691 5.36 26.85 -3.27
C SER A 691 5.78 25.39 -3.10
N ARG A 692 4.83 24.56 -2.69
CA ARG A 692 4.92 23.11 -2.58
C ARG A 692 4.17 22.48 -3.75
N PHE A 693 4.78 21.48 -4.36
CA PHE A 693 4.12 20.57 -5.29
C PHE A 693 3.68 19.31 -4.53
N VAL A 694 2.41 18.92 -4.66
CA VAL A 694 1.87 17.67 -4.13
C VAL A 694 1.17 16.90 -5.24
N PHE A 695 1.56 15.65 -5.41
CA PHE A 695 0.89 14.64 -6.22
C PHE A 695 0.26 13.62 -5.27
N THR A 696 -1.03 13.33 -5.43
CA THR A 696 -1.71 12.26 -4.68
C THR A 696 -2.30 11.27 -5.67
N ALA A 697 -2.29 9.96 -5.39
CA ALA A 697 -2.83 8.97 -6.32
C ALA A 697 -3.37 7.73 -5.62
N LYS A 698 -4.37 7.12 -6.26
CA LYS A 698 -4.98 5.85 -5.82
C LYS A 698 -4.35 4.67 -6.56
N GLY A 699 -3.62 3.83 -5.84
CA GLY A 699 -3.04 2.59 -6.37
C GLY A 699 -1.91 2.78 -7.38
N LEU A 700 -1.20 3.91 -7.30
CA LEU A 700 0.11 4.09 -7.94
C LEU A 700 1.17 4.06 -6.83
N HIS A 701 2.24 3.31 -7.05
CA HIS A 701 3.26 3.09 -6.03
C HIS A 701 4.70 3.34 -6.47
N GLU A 702 4.95 3.66 -7.75
CA GLU A 702 6.30 3.88 -8.25
C GLU A 702 6.52 5.33 -8.71
N TYR A 703 7.54 5.99 -8.13
CA TYR A 703 8.02 7.27 -8.60
C TYR A 703 9.54 7.28 -8.78
N GLU A 704 10.04 8.20 -9.59
CA GLU A 704 11.48 8.41 -9.80
C GLU A 704 11.78 9.92 -9.82
N TRP A 705 12.90 10.31 -9.20
CA TRP A 705 13.46 11.65 -9.35
C TRP A 705 14.58 11.61 -10.37
N VAL A 706 14.46 12.41 -11.44
CA VAL A 706 15.46 12.49 -12.52
C VAL A 706 16.15 13.85 -12.45
N PRO A 707 17.40 13.93 -11.95
CA PRO A 707 18.14 15.19 -11.89
C PRO A 707 18.44 15.76 -13.28
N SER A 708 18.34 17.08 -13.44
CA SER A 708 18.85 17.77 -14.63
C SER A 708 20.37 17.71 -14.63
N ARG A 709 21.00 17.04 -15.60
CA ARG A 709 22.47 17.09 -15.75
C ARG A 709 22.88 18.54 -15.99
N SER A 710 23.70 19.12 -15.11
CA SER A 710 24.35 20.40 -15.39
C SER A 710 25.31 20.20 -16.57
N LEU A 711 24.96 20.75 -17.73
CA LEU A 711 25.93 20.92 -18.82
C LEU A 711 26.96 21.95 -18.36
N GLY A 712 28.09 21.47 -17.84
CA GLY A 712 29.19 22.29 -17.37
C GLY A 712 30.51 21.55 -17.43
N GLU A 713 31.29 21.88 -18.47
CA GLU A 713 32.74 21.66 -18.65
C GLU A 713 33.24 20.24 -19.03
N GLY A 714 33.30 20.00 -20.34
CA GLY A 714 34.43 19.32 -20.99
C GLY A 714 34.38 17.80 -21.13
N GLY A 715 33.81 17.31 -22.24
CA GLY A 715 34.00 15.92 -22.67
C GLY A 715 33.10 15.54 -23.84
N ALA A 716 33.57 15.78 -25.07
CA ALA A 716 32.94 15.22 -26.25
C ALA A 716 33.04 13.69 -26.24
N GLY A 717 31.92 13.01 -26.47
CA GLY A 717 31.82 11.65 -27.00
C GLY A 717 32.45 10.53 -26.17
N ALA A 718 31.60 9.70 -25.56
CA ALA A 718 31.94 8.32 -25.25
C ALA A 718 30.91 7.39 -25.90
N ASP A 719 30.98 7.31 -27.24
CA ASP A 719 30.72 6.06 -27.94
C ASP A 719 31.86 5.11 -27.56
N GLY A 720 31.53 4.01 -26.87
CA GLY A 720 32.49 3.03 -26.39
C GLY A 720 32.31 1.67 -27.06
N ALA A 721 32.65 1.57 -28.36
CA ALA A 721 33.03 0.30 -28.96
C ALA A 721 34.49 0.02 -28.60
N GLY A 722 34.77 -1.09 -27.91
CA GLY A 722 36.12 -1.46 -27.51
C GLY A 722 36.49 -2.88 -27.96
N ALA A 723 36.98 -3.02 -29.19
CA ALA A 723 37.82 -4.14 -29.59
C ALA A 723 39.28 -3.78 -29.23
N GLY A 724 39.97 -4.72 -28.58
CA GLY A 724 41.22 -4.45 -27.86
C GLY A 724 42.48 -4.23 -28.70
N ALA A 725 43.51 -3.71 -28.04
CA ALA A 725 44.92 -4.04 -28.27
C ALA A 725 45.78 -3.53 -27.11
N ARG A 726 46.73 -4.36 -26.69
CA ARG A 726 47.76 -4.13 -25.67
C ARG A 726 48.66 -2.93 -26.01
N ALA A 727 49.12 -2.20 -25.00
CA ALA A 727 50.52 -1.79 -24.88
C ALA A 727 50.86 -1.37 -23.44
N ASP A 728 52.08 -1.74 -23.08
CA ASP A 728 52.75 -1.71 -21.79
C ASP A 728 53.35 -0.32 -21.47
N THR A 729 53.79 -0.20 -20.21
CA THR A 729 54.85 0.67 -19.64
C THR A 729 54.48 1.92 -18.86
N GLY A 730 55.09 2.01 -17.67
CA GLY A 730 55.61 3.28 -17.14
C GLY A 730 55.16 3.65 -15.73
N ALA A 731 55.94 3.26 -14.74
CA ALA A 731 55.86 3.67 -13.34
C ALA A 731 55.98 5.19 -13.12
N VAL A 732 55.54 5.68 -11.94
CA VAL A 732 56.31 6.48 -10.97
C VAL A 732 55.43 6.87 -9.75
N LYS A 733 55.76 6.27 -8.59
CA LYS A 733 55.99 6.86 -7.23
C LYS A 733 55.67 8.37 -7.05
N GLU A 734 55.15 8.90 -5.92
CA GLU A 734 55.57 8.70 -4.52
C GLU A 734 54.69 9.56 -3.55
N MET A 735 54.56 9.05 -2.32
CA MET A 735 54.50 9.72 -1.00
C MET A 735 53.43 10.77 -0.62
N GLY A 736 52.56 10.37 0.33
CA GLY A 736 52.79 10.65 1.76
C GLY A 736 52.10 11.89 2.37
N GLY A 737 51.24 11.67 3.38
CA GLY A 737 50.86 12.69 4.37
C GLY A 737 49.54 12.42 5.10
N ALA A 738 49.60 11.82 6.29
CA ALA A 738 48.62 11.96 7.37
C ALA A 738 48.80 13.37 8.02
N GLU A 739 47.89 14.04 8.72
CA GLU A 739 46.88 13.67 9.72
C GLU A 739 45.82 14.81 9.85
N GLY A 740 44.64 14.48 10.40
CA GLY A 740 43.96 15.30 11.43
C GLY A 740 42.94 16.38 11.02
N SER A 741 41.65 16.12 11.26
CA SER A 741 40.77 16.86 12.20
C SER A 741 39.28 16.73 11.86
N ALA A 742 38.48 16.83 12.93
CA ALA A 742 37.06 16.53 12.99
C ALA A 742 36.14 17.69 12.56
N GLN A 743 34.92 17.28 12.18
CA GLN A 743 33.64 17.97 12.38
C GLN A 743 33.31 19.30 11.67
N ALA A 744 32.02 19.33 11.27
CA ALA A 744 31.15 20.47 10.98
C ALA A 744 31.19 21.07 9.55
N GLY A 745 30.23 20.59 8.75
CA GLY A 745 29.24 21.41 8.07
C GLY A 745 29.70 22.29 6.92
N VAL A 746 29.28 21.95 5.70
CA VAL A 746 28.89 22.96 4.70
C VAL A 746 27.67 22.46 3.92
N ALA A 747 26.54 23.13 4.15
CA ALA A 747 25.41 23.15 3.25
C ALA A 747 25.83 23.86 1.95
N ALA A 748 25.71 23.17 0.82
CA ALA A 748 25.75 23.78 -0.50
C ALA A 748 24.51 23.32 -1.27
N GLY A 749 23.39 24.02 -1.03
CA GLY A 749 22.23 23.95 -1.89
C GLY A 749 22.60 24.50 -3.26
N THR A 750 22.83 23.60 -4.21
CA THR A 750 22.72 23.94 -5.63
C THR A 750 21.26 23.79 -6.01
N GLU A 751 20.69 24.82 -6.65
CA GLU A 751 19.36 24.76 -7.27
C GLU A 751 19.43 23.76 -8.43
N ALA A 752 19.32 22.46 -8.13
CA ALA A 752 19.27 21.42 -9.13
C ALA A 752 17.86 21.43 -9.74
N GLY A 753 17.79 21.76 -11.04
CA GLY A 753 16.61 21.42 -11.84
C GLY A 753 16.43 19.91 -11.88
N GLY A 754 15.21 19.44 -12.15
CA GLY A 754 14.94 18.02 -12.28
C GLY A 754 13.48 17.73 -12.55
N THR A 755 13.20 16.47 -12.85
CA THR A 755 11.86 16.00 -13.20
C THR A 755 11.43 14.91 -12.23
N LEU A 756 10.26 15.11 -11.62
CA LEU A 756 9.56 14.02 -10.93
C LEU A 756 8.79 13.20 -11.98
N ALA A 757 9.07 11.91 -12.03
CA ALA A 757 8.38 10.95 -12.89
C ALA A 757 7.49 10.03 -12.05
N ILE A 758 6.21 9.90 -12.42
CA ILE A 758 5.27 8.96 -11.82
C ILE A 758 4.98 7.86 -12.86
N THR A 759 5.20 6.60 -12.51
CA THR A 759 4.89 5.49 -13.42
C THR A 759 3.39 5.23 -13.40
N LEU A 760 2.75 5.25 -14.58
CA LEU A 760 1.33 4.91 -14.74
C LEU A 760 1.14 3.41 -14.97
N LEU A 761 1.88 2.84 -15.91
CA LEU A 761 1.86 1.40 -16.17
C LEU A 761 3.20 0.92 -16.71
N ARG A 762 3.45 -0.36 -16.52
CA ARG A 762 4.58 -1.11 -17.05
C ARG A 762 4.06 -2.42 -17.64
N SER A 763 4.55 -2.76 -18.82
CA SER A 763 4.05 -3.87 -19.63
C SER A 763 5.22 -4.80 -19.99
N VAL A 764 5.15 -6.04 -19.53
CA VAL A 764 6.17 -7.09 -19.73
C VAL A 764 5.51 -8.44 -20.03
N SER A 765 6.25 -9.42 -20.56
CA SER A 765 5.68 -10.71 -20.99
C SER A 765 6.10 -11.90 -20.15
N HIS A 766 6.95 -11.71 -19.14
CA HIS A 766 7.57 -12.80 -18.40
C HIS A 766 7.56 -12.51 -16.91
N LEU A 767 7.36 -13.55 -16.12
CA LEU A 767 7.45 -13.50 -14.68
C LEU A 767 8.88 -13.12 -14.27
N GLY A 768 9.88 -13.84 -14.79
CA GLY A 768 11.29 -13.68 -14.43
C GLY A 768 12.24 -14.30 -15.46
N GLY A 769 13.55 -14.28 -15.16
CA GLY A 769 14.56 -15.16 -15.78
C GLY A 769 14.80 -15.09 -17.31
N ALA A 770 14.11 -14.21 -18.06
CA ALA A 770 14.18 -14.20 -19.52
C ALA A 770 15.37 -13.38 -20.05
N ASP A 771 16.25 -13.97 -20.86
CA ASP A 771 17.32 -13.22 -21.53
C ASP A 771 16.85 -12.58 -22.84
N ARG A 772 16.35 -11.34 -22.76
CA ARG A 772 15.75 -10.60 -23.90
C ARG A 772 16.53 -9.33 -24.27
N GLY A 773 17.85 -9.36 -24.19
CA GLY A 773 18.67 -8.18 -24.49
C GLY A 773 18.52 -7.05 -23.46
N MET A 774 18.15 -7.42 -22.23
CA MET A 774 18.05 -6.56 -21.06
C MET A 774 19.37 -5.85 -20.79
N SER A 775 19.28 -4.60 -20.31
CA SER A 775 20.44 -3.83 -19.84
C SER A 775 20.82 -4.17 -18.39
N THR A 776 19.96 -4.89 -17.68
CA THR A 776 20.19 -5.36 -16.32
C THR A 776 20.71 -6.79 -16.30
N THR A 777 21.59 -7.10 -15.36
CA THR A 777 22.21 -8.42 -15.13
C THR A 777 21.35 -9.34 -14.27
N ASN A 778 20.47 -8.78 -13.44
CA ASN A 778 19.57 -9.54 -12.60
C ASN A 778 18.54 -10.32 -13.44
N ARG A 779 18.31 -11.57 -13.06
CA ARG A 779 17.37 -12.50 -13.70
C ARG A 779 16.61 -13.26 -12.59
N PRO A 780 15.78 -12.55 -11.80
CA PRO A 780 15.08 -13.16 -10.68
C PRO A 780 13.96 -14.06 -11.17
N GLY A 781 13.62 -15.07 -10.36
CA GLY A 781 12.49 -15.97 -10.60
C GLY A 781 12.60 -16.86 -11.85
N PRO A 782 11.58 -17.71 -12.10
CA PRO A 782 11.59 -18.62 -13.22
C PRO A 782 11.25 -17.94 -14.56
N GLY A 783 11.91 -18.41 -15.62
CA GLY A 783 11.74 -18.02 -17.02
C GLY A 783 10.40 -18.38 -17.65
N LEU A 784 9.28 -17.96 -17.07
CA LEU A 784 7.93 -18.31 -17.48
C LEU A 784 7.23 -17.14 -18.18
N ALA A 785 6.45 -17.47 -19.21
CA ALA A 785 5.57 -16.51 -19.87
C ALA A 785 4.44 -16.08 -18.93
N ALA A 786 4.17 -14.79 -18.91
CA ALA A 786 3.13 -14.13 -18.14
C ALA A 786 2.54 -13.00 -19.00
N GLU A 787 1.79 -13.39 -20.04
CA GLU A 787 1.31 -12.46 -21.07
C GLU A 787 0.34 -11.40 -20.52
N GLY A 788 -0.39 -11.70 -19.44
CA GLY A 788 -1.21 -10.73 -18.72
C GLY A 788 -0.40 -9.57 -18.12
N GLY A 789 0.92 -9.75 -17.95
CA GLY A 789 1.86 -8.71 -17.54
C GLY A 789 2.00 -7.57 -18.56
N GLN A 790 1.53 -7.76 -19.79
CA GLN A 790 1.51 -6.71 -20.82
C GLN A 790 0.40 -5.67 -20.57
N VAL A 791 -0.55 -5.98 -19.69
CA VAL A 791 -1.64 -5.09 -19.27
C VAL A 791 -2.36 -4.47 -20.48
N LEU A 792 -2.70 -5.30 -21.48
CA LEU A 792 -3.43 -4.92 -22.69
C LEU A 792 -4.92 -4.69 -22.39
N ARG A 793 -5.20 -3.61 -21.66
CA ARG A 793 -6.53 -3.24 -21.22
C ARG A 793 -6.66 -1.73 -21.09
N LYS A 794 -7.90 -1.28 -21.05
CA LYS A 794 -8.22 0.09 -20.68
C LYS A 794 -8.08 0.29 -19.17
N LEU A 795 -7.23 1.23 -18.76
CA LEU A 795 -6.98 1.58 -17.37
C LEU A 795 -7.42 3.01 -17.10
N THR A 796 -7.86 3.28 -15.87
CA THR A 796 -8.14 4.63 -15.37
C THR A 796 -7.26 4.90 -14.16
N PHE A 797 -6.51 6.00 -14.21
CA PHE A 797 -5.65 6.48 -13.14
C PHE A 797 -6.31 7.70 -12.49
N GLU A 798 -6.58 7.60 -11.19
CA GLU A 798 -7.10 8.70 -10.38
C GLU A 798 -6.00 9.29 -9.50
N TYR A 799 -5.74 10.58 -9.69
CA TYR A 799 -4.74 11.32 -8.93
C TYR A 799 -5.18 12.78 -8.76
N ALA A 800 -4.45 13.56 -7.98
CA ALA A 800 -4.67 14.98 -7.87
C ALA A 800 -3.37 15.75 -7.76
N LEU A 801 -3.40 16.98 -8.28
CA LEU A 801 -2.28 17.91 -8.30
C LEU A 801 -2.61 19.12 -7.44
N THR A 802 -1.67 19.52 -6.60
CA THR A 802 -1.75 20.78 -5.85
C THR A 802 -0.41 21.50 -5.95
N ILE A 803 -0.44 22.76 -6.38
CA ILE A 803 0.71 23.66 -6.40
C ILE A 803 0.29 24.97 -5.75
N GLY A 804 0.96 25.37 -4.67
CA GLY A 804 0.65 26.60 -3.94
C GLY A 804 1.60 26.86 -2.78
N GLY A 805 1.46 28.01 -2.11
CA GLY A 805 2.32 28.41 -1.00
C GLY A 805 2.43 27.40 0.15
N ALA A 806 3.60 27.34 0.81
CA ALA A 806 3.85 26.39 1.91
C ALA A 806 2.89 26.57 3.10
N SER A 807 2.44 27.80 3.38
CA SER A 807 1.43 28.10 4.42
C SER A 807 -0.01 27.85 3.97
N ALA A 808 -0.23 27.66 2.66
CA ALA A 808 -1.56 27.57 2.04
C ALA A 808 -1.91 26.13 1.59
N THR A 809 -0.98 25.18 1.73
CA THR A 809 -1.21 23.77 1.36
C THR A 809 -1.49 22.94 2.61
N ALA A 810 -2.65 22.27 2.63
CA ALA A 810 -2.93 21.26 3.65
C ALA A 810 -1.82 20.18 3.65
N ALA A 811 -1.66 19.48 4.77
CA ALA A 811 -0.72 18.37 4.84
C ALA A 811 -0.99 17.37 3.69
N PRO A 812 0.04 16.88 2.97
CA PRO A 812 -0.14 16.03 1.79
C PRO A 812 -1.08 14.83 2.01
N TRP A 813 -1.00 14.21 3.19
CA TRP A 813 -1.87 13.10 3.58
C TRP A 813 -3.35 13.50 3.73
N ARG A 814 -3.67 14.73 4.15
CA ARG A 814 -5.07 15.22 4.20
C ARG A 814 -5.65 15.36 2.81
N ILE A 815 -4.86 15.86 1.86
CA ILE A 815 -5.26 15.94 0.45
C ILE A 815 -5.53 14.52 -0.06
N ALA A 816 -4.64 13.57 0.22
CA ALA A 816 -4.84 12.19 -0.20
C ALA A 816 -6.11 11.55 0.41
N ASP A 817 -6.31 11.70 1.72
CA ASP A 817 -7.51 11.23 2.42
C ASP A 817 -8.80 11.81 1.83
N GLU A 818 -8.84 13.11 1.52
CA GLU A 818 -9.98 13.74 0.87
C GLU A 818 -10.27 13.22 -0.54
N ARG A 819 -9.23 12.78 -1.26
CA ARG A 819 -9.36 12.19 -2.59
C ARG A 819 -9.78 10.73 -2.55
N GLU A 820 -9.33 9.99 -1.55
CA GLU A 820 -9.61 8.57 -1.36
C GLU A 820 -10.98 8.34 -0.75
N ALA A 821 -11.30 9.02 0.35
CA ALA A 821 -12.57 8.89 1.03
C ALA A 821 -13.67 9.63 0.25
N ALA A 822 -14.52 8.90 -0.44
CA ALA A 822 -15.70 9.48 -1.07
C ALA A 822 -16.68 10.05 -0.03
N VAL A 823 -17.42 11.10 -0.38
CA VAL A 823 -18.67 11.41 0.34
C VAL A 823 -19.70 10.40 -0.13
N LEU A 824 -20.26 9.67 0.82
CA LEU A 824 -21.22 8.62 0.54
C LEU A 824 -22.63 9.21 0.52
N ALA A 825 -23.51 8.68 -0.31
CA ALA A 825 -24.90 9.10 -0.34
C ALA A 825 -25.85 7.91 -0.35
N ARG A 826 -27.00 8.07 0.32
CA ARG A 826 -28.07 7.07 0.32
C ARG A 826 -29.43 7.73 0.33
N THR A 827 -30.30 7.32 -0.58
CA THR A 827 -31.73 7.65 -0.51
C THR A 827 -32.36 6.90 0.65
N ALA A 828 -33.03 7.63 1.55
CA ALA A 828 -33.84 7.00 2.57
C ALA A 828 -35.15 6.50 1.95
N SER A 829 -35.51 5.26 2.26
CA SER A 829 -36.83 4.74 1.89
C SER A 829 -37.91 5.50 2.65
N LEU A 830 -38.99 5.86 1.95
CA LEU A 830 -40.23 6.32 2.57
C LEU A 830 -41.06 5.14 3.12
N SER A 831 -40.72 3.90 2.75
CA SER A 831 -41.32 2.67 3.27
C SER A 831 -40.47 2.09 4.43
N PRO A 832 -41.03 1.25 5.32
CA PRO A 832 -40.28 0.62 6.40
C PRO A 832 -39.11 -0.21 5.88
N ALA A 833 -38.07 -0.36 6.70
CA ALA A 833 -36.88 -1.14 6.42
C ALA A 833 -37.20 -2.59 5.98
N PRO A 834 -36.36 -3.21 5.15
CA PRO A 834 -36.42 -4.64 4.89
C PRO A 834 -36.49 -5.48 6.16
N ARG A 835 -37.26 -6.59 6.15
CA ARG A 835 -37.42 -7.45 7.34
C ARG A 835 -36.11 -8.03 7.86
N TYR A 836 -35.12 -8.27 6.99
CA TYR A 836 -33.80 -8.76 7.40
C TYR A 836 -32.97 -7.71 8.16
N ALA A 837 -33.26 -6.42 7.97
CA ALA A 837 -32.59 -5.32 8.65
C ALA A 837 -33.23 -4.98 10.02
N ALA A 838 -34.38 -5.57 10.36
CA ALA A 838 -35.11 -5.26 11.59
C ALA A 838 -34.32 -5.55 12.89
N GLY A 839 -33.41 -6.55 12.87
CA GLY A 839 -32.50 -6.86 13.98
C GLY A 839 -31.24 -5.97 14.05
N LEU A 840 -31.06 -5.08 13.07
CA LEU A 840 -29.86 -4.27 12.90
C LEU A 840 -30.13 -2.77 13.06
N ALA A 841 -31.38 -2.40 13.36
CA ALA A 841 -31.83 -1.02 13.51
C ALA A 841 -31.10 -0.29 14.64
N ILE A 842 -30.97 1.03 14.49
CA ILE A 842 -30.47 1.92 15.54
C ILE A 842 -31.55 2.04 16.63
N ALA A 843 -31.22 1.69 17.86
CA ALA A 843 -32.13 1.74 19.00
C ALA A 843 -32.20 3.14 19.62
N ALA A 844 -32.68 4.13 18.86
CA ALA A 844 -32.85 5.49 19.35
C ALA A 844 -34.27 5.73 19.89
N GLU A 845 -34.39 6.25 21.12
CA GLU A 845 -35.69 6.61 21.73
C GLU A 845 -36.39 7.78 21.00
N ARG A 846 -35.61 8.59 20.28
CA ARG A 846 -36.06 9.71 19.44
C ARG A 846 -35.35 9.67 18.09
N PRO A 847 -35.94 10.21 17.02
CA PRO A 847 -35.22 10.37 15.76
C PRO A 847 -33.90 11.10 15.95
N LEU A 848 -32.85 10.64 15.27
CA LEU A 848 -31.56 11.33 15.23
C LEU A 848 -31.71 12.69 14.52
N PRO A 849 -30.92 13.71 14.86
CA PRO A 849 -30.97 14.99 14.16
C PRO A 849 -30.75 14.87 12.64
N SER A 850 -31.23 15.84 11.87
CA SER A 850 -31.04 15.91 10.42
C SER A 850 -29.57 16.12 10.01
N GLU A 851 -28.74 16.62 10.94
CA GLU A 851 -27.30 16.85 10.77
C GLU A 851 -26.57 16.43 12.05
N CYS A 852 -25.53 15.61 11.93
CA CYS A 852 -24.71 15.16 13.06
C CYS A 852 -23.25 15.02 12.63
N GLY A 853 -22.33 15.49 13.48
CA GLY A 853 -20.90 15.17 13.40
C GLY A 853 -20.47 14.50 14.70
N TRP A 854 -19.83 13.34 14.61
CA TRP A 854 -19.66 12.46 15.76
C TRP A 854 -18.25 12.49 16.37
N LEU A 855 -17.25 12.68 15.52
CA LEU A 855 -15.85 12.77 15.93
C LEU A 855 -15.14 13.78 15.04
N GLU A 856 -14.40 14.70 15.65
CA GLU A 856 -13.66 15.75 14.94
C GLU A 856 -12.22 15.82 15.44
N SER A 857 -11.25 15.73 14.53
CA SER A 857 -9.84 16.03 14.81
C SER A 857 -9.58 17.49 14.46
N LYS A 858 -9.42 18.34 15.48
CA LYS A 858 -9.27 19.79 15.27
C LYS A 858 -7.92 20.15 14.64
N GLU A 859 -6.90 19.32 14.89
CA GLU A 859 -5.52 19.65 14.50
C GLU A 859 -5.16 19.05 13.15
N ALA A 860 -4.56 19.92 12.34
CA ALA A 860 -4.12 19.63 10.99
C ALA A 860 -3.17 18.43 10.89
N ASP A 861 -2.37 18.22 11.92
CA ASP A 861 -1.18 17.38 11.88
C ASP A 861 -1.36 16.01 12.56
N ILE A 862 -2.54 15.73 13.12
CA ILE A 862 -2.87 14.41 13.68
C ILE A 862 -3.71 13.65 12.66
N HIS A 863 -3.13 12.57 12.14
CA HIS A 863 -3.77 11.72 11.14
C HIS A 863 -4.56 10.61 11.83
N VAL A 864 -5.89 10.60 11.63
CA VAL A 864 -6.75 9.48 12.05
C VAL A 864 -6.71 8.41 10.96
N THR A 865 -6.18 7.25 11.31
CA THR A 865 -5.98 6.14 10.36
C THR A 865 -7.00 5.02 10.52
N ALA A 866 -7.57 4.87 11.73
CA ALA A 866 -8.65 3.93 11.98
C ALA A 866 -9.69 4.51 12.93
N PHE A 867 -10.96 4.24 12.63
CA PHE A 867 -12.08 4.39 13.55
C PHE A 867 -13.03 3.22 13.31
N ARG A 868 -13.08 2.27 14.24
CA ARG A 868 -13.76 0.98 14.06
C ARG A 868 -14.32 0.43 15.38
N PRO A 869 -15.24 -0.54 15.35
CA PRO A 869 -15.57 -1.33 16.54
C PRO A 869 -14.31 -2.02 17.10
N ALA A 870 -14.15 -2.06 18.42
CA ALA A 870 -13.01 -2.73 19.03
C ALA A 870 -13.04 -4.25 18.70
N PRO A 871 -11.89 -4.87 18.35
CA PRO A 871 -11.85 -6.25 17.89
C PRO A 871 -12.03 -7.29 19.01
N ASP A 872 -11.98 -6.89 20.28
CA ASP A 872 -12.08 -7.75 21.45
C ASP A 872 -13.51 -7.81 22.03
N ALA A 873 -13.81 -8.90 22.74
CA ALA A 873 -15.14 -9.15 23.33
C ALA A 873 -15.56 -8.11 24.40
N GLY A 874 -14.65 -7.24 24.83
CA GLY A 874 -14.91 -6.18 25.80
C GLY A 874 -15.72 -5.00 25.26
N GLY A 875 -15.98 -4.95 23.95
CA GLY A 875 -16.77 -3.90 23.30
C GLY A 875 -16.09 -2.53 23.30
N GLY A 876 -16.82 -1.53 22.77
CA GLY A 876 -16.34 -0.17 22.57
C GLY A 876 -15.82 0.08 21.15
N LEU A 877 -15.18 1.23 20.98
CA LEU A 877 -14.62 1.69 19.71
C LEU A 877 -13.10 1.82 19.82
N GLU A 878 -12.43 1.60 18.70
CA GLU A 878 -11.00 1.82 18.54
C GLU A 878 -10.77 3.03 17.64
N LEU A 879 -9.95 3.96 18.11
CA LEU A 879 -9.48 5.13 17.38
C LEU A 879 -7.96 5.08 17.29
N ARG A 880 -7.42 5.18 16.08
CA ARG A 880 -5.97 5.22 15.84
C ARG A 880 -5.56 6.57 15.30
N VAL A 881 -4.58 7.18 15.96
CA VAL A 881 -4.01 8.47 15.58
C VAL A 881 -2.50 8.37 15.40
N VAL A 882 -1.99 9.12 14.44
CA VAL A 882 -0.58 9.09 14.03
C VAL A 882 -0.07 10.50 13.80
N ASN A 883 1.13 10.79 14.30
CA ASN A 883 1.85 12.01 13.95
C ASN A 883 2.82 11.73 12.80
N LEU A 884 2.47 12.13 11.58
CA LEU A 884 3.33 11.94 10.41
C LEU A 884 4.46 12.98 10.30
N GLY A 885 4.46 13.99 11.17
CA GLY A 885 5.45 15.06 11.19
C GLY A 885 6.75 14.70 11.91
N ASP A 886 7.70 15.63 11.83
CA ASP A 886 9.06 15.50 12.38
C ASP A 886 9.21 16.24 13.74
N ALA A 887 8.10 16.72 14.32
CA ALA A 887 8.07 17.43 15.61
C ALA A 887 6.93 16.91 16.48
N ASP A 888 7.03 17.10 17.80
CA ASP A 888 5.94 16.81 18.74
C ASP A 888 4.67 17.57 18.34
N LYS A 889 3.52 16.91 18.43
CA LYS A 889 2.21 17.48 18.11
C LYS A 889 1.23 17.17 19.23
N SER A 890 0.53 18.21 19.69
CA SER A 890 -0.65 18.06 20.52
C SER A 890 -1.90 18.40 19.72
N GLY A 891 -3.03 17.81 20.10
CA GLY A 891 -4.32 18.19 19.57
C GLY A 891 -5.51 17.63 20.34
N GLU A 892 -6.67 18.18 20.03
CA GLU A 892 -7.96 17.86 20.60
C GLU A 892 -8.81 17.07 19.60
N ILE A 893 -9.25 15.91 20.05
CA ILE A 893 -10.27 15.11 19.39
C ILE A 893 -11.60 15.38 20.10
N ALA A 894 -12.51 16.08 19.42
CA ALA A 894 -13.85 16.29 19.93
C ALA A 894 -14.70 15.03 19.70
N LEU A 895 -15.32 14.54 20.77
CA LEU A 895 -16.14 13.34 20.83
C LEU A 895 -17.58 13.74 21.13
N ARG A 896 -18.43 13.67 20.11
CA ARG A 896 -19.87 13.95 20.24
C ARG A 896 -20.70 12.66 20.35
N LEU A 897 -20.03 11.51 20.35
CA LEU A 897 -20.58 10.21 20.69
C LEU A 897 -20.71 10.06 22.22
N PRO A 898 -21.63 9.20 22.70
CA PRO A 898 -21.70 8.85 24.11
C PRO A 898 -20.46 8.02 24.50
N VAL A 899 -19.41 8.70 24.95
CA VAL A 899 -18.15 8.08 25.41
C VAL A 899 -18.04 8.31 26.90
N GLU A 900 -18.08 7.25 27.71
CA GLU A 900 -17.93 7.26 29.16
C GLU A 900 -16.47 7.30 29.59
N SER A 901 -15.59 6.58 28.88
CA SER A 901 -14.16 6.48 29.21
C SER A 901 -13.26 6.32 27.98
N ALA A 902 -12.00 6.71 28.12
CA ALA A 902 -10.98 6.52 27.10
C ALA A 902 -9.69 5.96 27.72
N CYS A 903 -9.09 4.96 27.08
CA CYS A 903 -7.79 4.43 27.50
C CYS A 903 -6.88 4.18 26.32
N GLU A 904 -5.59 4.41 26.51
CA GLU A 904 -4.56 4.03 25.54
C GLU A 904 -4.37 2.51 25.56
N THR A 905 -4.26 1.91 24.37
CA THR A 905 -3.94 0.50 24.20
C THR A 905 -2.74 0.32 23.28
N ASP A 906 -2.06 -0.81 23.42
CA ASP A 906 -1.16 -1.28 22.37
C ASP A 906 -1.96 -1.80 21.16
N LEU A 907 -1.29 -2.22 20.08
CA LEU A 907 -1.93 -2.76 18.88
C LEU A 907 -2.56 -4.14 19.13
N ALA A 908 -2.14 -4.84 20.19
CA ALA A 908 -2.73 -6.09 20.63
C ALA A 908 -4.00 -5.90 21.49
N GLY A 909 -4.42 -4.66 21.74
CA GLY A 909 -5.59 -4.32 22.54
C GLY A 909 -5.39 -4.39 24.05
N ARG A 910 -4.14 -4.53 24.54
CA ARG A 910 -3.81 -4.46 25.97
C ARG A 910 -3.85 -3.01 26.43
N LYS A 911 -4.58 -2.77 27.52
CA LYS A 911 -4.68 -1.44 28.14
C LYS A 911 -3.34 -1.01 28.74
N LEU A 912 -2.90 0.19 28.40
CA LEU A 912 -1.66 0.79 28.88
C LEU A 912 -1.92 1.80 30.00
N ARG A 913 -2.78 2.80 29.74
CA ARG A 913 -3.15 3.84 30.71
C ARG A 913 -4.52 4.46 30.40
N GLU A 914 -5.16 5.01 31.42
CA GLU A 914 -6.36 5.84 31.24
C GLU A 914 -6.01 7.18 30.61
N LEU A 915 -6.91 7.70 29.78
CA LEU A 915 -6.81 9.04 29.21
C LEU A 915 -7.95 9.91 29.75
N PRO A 916 -7.66 11.13 30.23
CA PRO A 916 -8.70 12.01 30.77
C PRO A 916 -9.60 12.54 29.67
N LEU A 917 -10.91 12.51 29.91
CA LEU A 917 -11.92 13.19 29.08
C LEU A 917 -12.26 14.55 29.70
N ARG A 918 -12.33 15.58 28.86
CA ARG A 918 -12.80 16.92 29.24
C ARG A 918 -14.25 17.10 28.83
N GLU A 919 -15.07 17.62 29.73
CA GLU A 919 -16.43 18.03 29.39
C GLU A 919 -16.38 19.38 28.65
N THR A 920 -17.14 19.48 27.57
CA THR A 920 -17.25 20.69 26.72
C THR A 920 -18.73 21.01 26.47
N GLU A 921 -19.03 22.20 25.96
CA GLU A 921 -20.42 22.56 25.60
C GLU A 921 -21.01 21.65 24.51
N ALA A 922 -20.16 21.02 23.68
CA ALA A 922 -20.56 20.21 22.52
C ALA A 922 -20.46 18.68 22.76
N GLY A 923 -20.16 18.24 23.97
CA GLY A 923 -19.89 16.83 24.31
C GLY A 923 -18.59 16.69 25.10
N ARG A 924 -17.80 15.67 24.80
CA ARG A 924 -16.50 15.45 25.45
C ARG A 924 -15.35 15.73 24.48
N SER A 925 -14.16 15.95 25.02
CA SER A 925 -12.96 15.99 24.20
C SER A 925 -11.79 15.25 24.85
N LEU A 926 -10.90 14.79 23.99
CA LEU A 926 -9.71 14.05 24.34
C LEU A 926 -8.48 14.80 23.80
N GLU A 927 -7.56 15.14 24.69
CA GLU A 927 -6.27 15.70 24.28
C GLU A 927 -5.28 14.56 24.00
N VAL A 928 -4.61 14.63 22.86
CA VAL A 928 -3.58 13.68 22.44
C VAL A 928 -2.28 14.42 22.18
N GLU A 929 -1.20 13.94 22.78
CA GLU A 929 0.17 14.43 22.56
C GLU A 929 1.01 13.32 21.94
N LEU A 930 1.48 13.51 20.71
CA LEU A 930 2.19 12.51 19.93
C LEU A 930 3.60 12.98 19.58
N LYS A 931 4.58 12.13 19.85
CA LYS A 931 5.95 12.30 19.35
C LYS A 931 6.00 12.14 17.82
N PRO A 932 7.08 12.60 17.15
CA PRO A 932 7.29 12.33 15.74
C PRO A 932 7.08 10.85 15.43
N LYS A 933 6.30 10.58 14.39
CA LYS A 933 6.08 9.22 13.85
C LYS A 933 5.43 8.25 14.83
N GLU A 934 4.90 8.73 15.95
CA GLU A 934 4.23 7.89 16.94
C GLU A 934 2.85 7.44 16.46
N ILE A 935 2.58 6.14 16.60
CA ILE A 935 1.26 5.53 16.41
C ILE A 935 0.62 5.33 17.77
N ARG A 936 -0.58 5.88 18.00
CA ARG A 936 -1.32 5.68 19.25
C ARG A 936 -2.70 5.08 18.98
N THR A 937 -3.04 4.04 19.74
CA THR A 937 -4.36 3.41 19.74
C THR A 937 -5.11 3.80 20.99
N ILE A 938 -6.37 4.18 20.83
CA ILE A 938 -7.23 4.65 21.90
C ILE A 938 -8.52 3.84 21.85
N ARG A 939 -8.87 3.22 22.97
CA ARG A 939 -10.15 2.55 23.18
C ARG A 939 -11.12 3.52 23.84
N LEU A 940 -12.27 3.72 23.21
CA LEU A 940 -13.39 4.52 23.68
C LEU A 940 -14.51 3.58 24.13
N ARG A 941 -15.07 3.80 25.31
CA ARG A 941 -16.21 3.02 25.83
C ARG A 941 -17.36 3.91 26.20
#